data_AF-A0A154PF71-F1
#
_entry.id   AF-A0A154PF71-F1
#
_cell.length_a   1.000
_cell.length_b   1.000
_cell.length_c   1.000
_cell.angle_alpha   90.00
_cell.angle_beta   90.00
_cell.angle_gamma   90.00
#
_symmetry.space_group_name_H-M   'P 1'
#
loop_
_entity.id
_entity.type
_entity.pdbx_description
1 polymer ?
#
loop_
_entity_poly.entity_id
_entity_poly.type
_entity_poly.pdbx_seq_one_letter_code
_entity_poly.pdbx_strand_id
1 'polypeptide(L)'
;MTEFVDGWIFGHTLGEGAYGEVKLLLNKSTGEAVAMKMIDLEKHSDARQTVRKETAIHRMLSNPNIIQYFGKRSEPNMEYIFLEYAAGGELFDRIEPDVGMPAWEAQKYFRQLLAAVEYLHSKGVAHRDLKPENLLLDENDNLKISDFGLATMYRFQGRERCLERRCGTLPYVAPEVLLRPYHAEPADVWSCGIILVALLAGELPWDQSLAECPEYMAWTDGKYMSLTPWKKLDTSSLSLIKNILVHSPSSRYTIKSIKQHRWFAKKFQKAGGTDGYIRPDEIDSRQTLEDENLTRFCLSQPELLRITNNAVQINLEEQSGFSFSQPAHIEDLLVCTQVQNKQLTQTSQQNTYQRLVRRMTRFFVKTELETTVERLINCLDSENYTYRINDCRTITISSVDRRKMPLVLKANIVEMDGKILVDFRLSKGCGLEFKRRFIKIKTKLDDITHSRDSNCNVLPVGAGTAGATLSARLAEDGHKVLLLEAGGVAPPFLDIPLLAPLIQNSPYDWQYITVPQQNACKGLINNQSRWPVGKVLGGTSRLNYMLYVRGHPLDYSEWLPEFIEPVTQNGGPMNVNNLKWNTCLADVILQGLVELNQRIGFMKPQVSIQDGKRWSTDNLLHKYSQKKMTIITHAHVEKVLIKSNTATGVQFMTLNKVYKAIAKEGVILSAGAIGTPKILMLSGIGPREHLEDLNINVIRDLPVGQHLIDHVLTGIDLITLNETMGLSMADTLNPMSALNYFLFGDGPWTSTGVEILGTLHSSFKKNTSNVPDLQIMVMPLGLSRDHGIVLKKALGISDKVYNEYFAPLAYKNTITIAPVLLHPKSMGEVKLRSTDPLDPPLIDPKYLTNEDDIATLIDGLQFVKKIVETDAMKTVGASIYEKHFPDCENENFGSTKYWECYIQHLTLTSYHPAGTCRVGDVVDRNFRVYGMTNLYAIDASVLPSLPSGNINAAVLMLAEKAAHTFKWNVKLNISDAKCYKPYTYYDKFSQ
;
A
#
# COMPACT_ATOMS: atom_id res chain seq x y z
N MET A 1 19.22 13.12 34.05
CA MET A 1 20.27 13.41 33.05
C MET A 1 21.24 14.39 33.69
N THR A 2 22.55 14.24 33.44
CA THR A 2 23.58 15.15 33.94
C THR A 2 23.64 16.42 33.09
N GLU A 3 23.93 17.55 33.73
CA GLU A 3 24.09 18.84 33.05
C GLU A 3 25.55 18.98 32.56
N PHE A 4 25.72 19.41 31.31
CA PHE A 4 27.05 19.65 30.72
C PHE A 4 27.52 21.08 30.99
N VAL A 5 26.63 22.04 30.76
CA VAL A 5 26.71 23.46 31.15
C VAL A 5 25.28 23.94 31.42
N ASP A 6 25.14 25.08 32.09
CA ASP A 6 23.82 25.65 32.41
C ASP A 6 22.89 25.71 31.18
N GLY A 7 21.73 25.06 31.28
CA GLY A 7 20.74 24.94 30.21
C GLY A 7 20.98 23.81 29.21
N TRP A 8 22.14 23.14 29.19
CA TRP A 8 22.46 22.05 28.25
C TRP A 8 22.73 20.72 28.97
N ILE A 9 21.94 19.70 28.65
CA ILE A 9 22.05 18.36 29.25
C ILE A 9 22.70 17.35 28.32
N PHE A 10 23.40 16.39 28.92
CA PHE A 10 23.83 15.18 28.24
C PHE A 10 22.61 14.30 27.91
N GLY A 11 22.39 14.11 26.61
CA GLY A 11 21.63 12.98 26.08
C GLY A 11 22.53 11.75 25.93
N HIS A 12 22.05 10.75 25.18
CA HIS A 12 22.73 9.48 25.00
C HIS A 12 24.02 9.56 24.14
N THR A 13 24.90 8.55 24.27
CA THR A 13 26.03 8.36 23.35
C THR A 13 25.50 7.99 21.97
N LEU A 14 25.75 8.86 21.00
CA LEU A 14 25.51 8.64 19.58
C LEU A 14 26.48 7.57 19.05
N GLY A 15 27.80 7.80 19.11
CA GLY A 15 28.81 6.92 18.51
C GLY A 15 30.06 6.69 19.38
N GLU A 16 30.81 5.63 19.08
CA GLU A 16 32.09 5.29 19.72
C GLU A 16 33.17 5.17 18.62
N GLY A 17 34.34 5.76 18.81
CA GLY A 17 35.44 5.71 17.83
C GLY A 17 36.84 5.72 18.49
N ALA A 18 37.88 5.69 17.67
CA ALA A 18 39.27 5.44 18.09
C ALA A 18 39.78 6.30 19.26
N TYR A 19 39.34 7.57 19.31
CA TYR A 19 39.85 8.60 20.22
C TYR A 19 38.81 9.05 21.27
N GLY A 20 37.59 8.47 21.26
CA GLY A 20 36.51 8.84 22.19
C GLY A 20 35.09 8.65 21.65
N GLU A 21 34.11 9.26 22.33
CA GLU A 21 32.67 9.06 22.12
C GLU A 21 32.00 10.32 21.55
N VAL A 22 30.95 10.16 20.74
CA VAL A 22 30.05 11.25 20.34
C VAL A 22 28.77 11.15 21.15
N LYS A 23 28.33 12.23 21.82
CA LYS A 23 27.10 12.28 22.62
C LYS A 23 26.12 13.33 22.08
N LEU A 24 24.83 13.12 22.32
CA LEU A 24 23.83 14.15 22.09
C LEU A 24 23.88 15.17 23.24
N LEU A 25 23.72 16.45 22.90
CA LEU A 25 23.44 17.53 23.84
C LEU A 25 22.10 18.16 23.47
N LEU A 26 21.27 18.43 24.48
CA LEU A 26 19.97 19.09 24.33
C LEU A 26 19.94 20.38 25.14
N ASN A 27 19.40 21.45 24.56
CA ASN A 27 19.09 22.68 25.28
C ASN A 27 17.72 22.54 25.96
N LYS A 28 17.68 22.60 27.30
CA LYS A 28 16.47 22.55 28.13
C LYS A 28 15.43 23.62 27.77
N SER A 29 15.85 24.77 27.26
CA SER A 29 14.98 25.93 27.02
C SER A 29 14.50 26.05 25.57
N THR A 30 15.35 25.73 24.59
CA THR A 30 15.03 25.85 23.16
C THR A 30 14.65 24.53 22.50
N GLY A 31 15.00 23.38 23.10
CA GLY A 31 14.85 22.06 22.48
C GLY A 31 15.86 21.76 21.37
N GLU A 32 16.86 22.63 21.17
CA GLU A 32 17.91 22.44 20.17
C GLU A 32 18.79 21.23 20.49
N ALA A 33 19.21 20.51 19.45
CA ALA A 33 19.98 19.28 19.53
C ALA A 33 21.34 19.43 18.82
N VAL A 34 22.42 19.08 19.51
CA VAL A 34 23.81 19.21 19.03
C VAL A 34 24.56 17.89 19.27
N ALA A 35 25.33 17.43 18.29
CA ALA A 35 26.24 16.30 18.48
C ALA A 35 27.58 16.78 19.02
N MET A 36 28.02 16.24 20.16
CA MET A 36 29.29 16.58 20.81
C MET A 36 30.26 15.40 20.77
N LYS A 37 31.33 15.50 19.98
CA LYS A 37 32.44 14.53 19.95
C LYS A 37 33.42 14.84 21.09
N MET A 38 33.47 13.94 22.08
CA MET A 38 34.38 13.95 23.23
C MET A 38 35.63 13.14 22.90
N ILE A 39 36.81 13.69 23.20
CA ILE A 39 38.10 13.08 22.86
C ILE A 39 39.03 13.11 24.06
N ASP A 40 39.54 11.95 24.45
CA ASP A 40 40.44 11.74 25.58
C ASP A 40 41.90 11.90 25.14
N LEU A 41 42.61 12.86 25.74
CA LEU A 41 43.97 13.24 25.36
C LEU A 41 45.06 12.46 26.09
N GLU A 42 44.73 11.73 27.17
CA GLU A 42 45.71 10.91 27.89
C GLU A 42 45.86 9.54 27.24
N LYS A 43 44.78 8.99 26.68
CA LYS A 43 44.81 7.68 26.01
C LYS A 43 45.56 7.66 24.68
N HIS A 44 45.75 8.82 24.04
CA HIS A 44 46.29 8.93 22.68
C HIS A 44 47.22 10.13 22.51
N SER A 45 48.53 9.88 22.48
CA SER A 45 49.57 10.92 22.41
C SER A 45 49.54 11.76 21.12
N ASP A 46 48.97 11.24 20.02
CA ASP A 46 48.81 11.92 18.74
C ASP A 46 47.48 12.69 18.60
N ALA A 47 46.49 12.43 19.47
CA ALA A 47 45.14 12.98 19.35
C ALA A 47 45.12 14.51 19.32
N ARG A 48 45.94 15.20 20.13
CA ARG A 48 46.01 16.67 20.14
C ARG A 48 46.35 17.27 18.78
N GLN A 49 47.19 16.62 17.97
CA GLN A 49 47.55 17.12 16.64
C GLN A 49 46.46 16.79 15.61
N THR A 50 45.88 15.60 15.68
CA THR A 50 44.78 15.16 14.81
C THR A 50 43.53 16.02 15.02
N VAL A 51 43.12 16.28 16.26
CA VAL A 51 41.98 17.16 16.61
C VAL A 51 42.17 18.59 16.13
N ARG A 52 43.37 19.17 16.31
CA ARG A 52 43.68 20.51 15.80
C ARG A 52 43.55 20.58 14.28
N LYS A 53 43.94 19.53 13.57
CA LYS A 53 43.82 19.44 12.11
C LYS A 53 42.36 19.28 11.66
N GLU A 54 41.62 18.34 12.26
CA GLU A 54 40.20 18.07 11.98
C GLU A 54 39.38 19.34 12.17
N THR A 55 39.47 19.98 13.35
CA THR A 55 38.74 21.21 13.68
C THR A 55 39.14 22.40 12.80
N ALA A 56 40.42 22.55 12.43
CA ALA A 56 40.85 23.61 11.52
C ALA A 56 40.28 23.47 10.11
N ILE A 57 40.23 22.24 9.57
CA ILE A 57 39.60 21.95 8.28
C ILE A 57 38.09 22.16 8.39
N HIS A 58 37.43 21.53 9.36
CA HIS A 58 35.97 21.52 9.47
C HIS A 58 35.38 22.92 9.67
N ARG A 59 36.03 23.79 10.46
CA ARG A 59 35.64 25.20 10.64
C ARG A 59 35.63 26.02 9.34
N MET A 60 36.35 25.60 8.31
CA MET A 60 36.41 26.28 7.01
C MET A 60 35.33 25.81 6.03
N LEU A 61 34.52 24.82 6.41
CA LEU A 61 33.50 24.21 5.57
C LEU A 61 32.10 24.67 6.00
N SER A 62 31.30 25.10 5.03
CA SER A 62 29.88 25.35 5.19
C SER A 62 29.17 25.08 3.86
N ASN A 63 28.36 24.02 3.85
CA ASN A 63 27.65 23.50 2.70
C ASN A 63 26.45 22.68 3.21
N PRO A 64 25.25 22.73 2.60
CA PRO A 64 24.08 21.99 3.08
C PRO A 64 24.30 20.47 3.17
N ASN A 65 25.17 19.91 2.32
CA ASN A 65 25.50 18.49 2.27
C ASN A 65 26.78 18.12 3.05
N ILE A 66 27.19 18.95 4.00
CA ILE A 66 28.26 18.66 4.98
C ILE A 66 27.70 18.94 6.38
N ILE A 67 28.04 18.13 7.38
CA ILE A 67 27.70 18.39 8.79
C ILE A 67 28.28 19.74 9.20
N GLN A 68 27.47 20.66 9.69
CA GLN A 68 27.96 21.97 10.14
C GLN A 68 28.79 21.82 11.44
N TYR A 69 29.94 22.50 11.49
CA TYR A 69 30.74 22.67 12.71
C TYR A 69 30.25 23.91 13.47
N PHE A 70 29.98 23.78 14.77
CA PHE A 70 29.55 24.90 15.62
C PHE A 70 30.67 25.44 16.50
N GLY A 71 31.57 24.59 17.00
CA GLY A 71 32.65 25.04 17.88
C GLY A 71 33.47 23.92 18.50
N LYS A 72 34.41 24.29 19.37
CA LYS A 72 35.12 23.35 20.24
C LYS A 72 35.37 23.95 21.63
N ARG A 73 35.53 23.10 22.64
CA ARG A 73 35.96 23.43 24.00
C ARG A 73 37.12 22.50 24.38
N SER A 74 38.12 23.04 25.07
CA SER A 74 39.34 22.33 25.45
C SER A 74 39.49 22.36 26.97
N GLU A 75 39.77 21.21 27.55
CA GLU A 75 40.07 20.98 28.97
C GLU A 75 41.43 20.25 29.07
N PRO A 76 42.08 20.15 30.25
CA PRO A 76 43.45 19.63 30.34
C PRO A 76 43.66 18.26 29.66
N ASN A 77 42.69 17.36 29.87
CA ASN A 77 42.74 15.96 29.41
C ASN A 77 41.65 15.63 28.38
N MET A 78 40.77 16.58 28.03
CA MET A 78 39.61 16.34 27.16
C MET A 78 39.45 17.44 26.10
N GLU A 79 39.13 17.08 24.86
CA GLU A 79 38.64 18.01 23.83
C GLU A 79 37.19 17.67 23.47
N TYR A 80 36.37 18.69 23.26
CA TYR A 80 34.95 18.59 22.91
C TYR A 80 34.71 19.34 21.60
N ILE A 81 34.13 18.69 20.59
CA ILE A 81 33.79 19.29 19.29
C ILE A 81 32.27 19.27 19.12
N PHE A 82 31.67 20.43 18.84
CA PHE A 82 30.22 20.59 18.69
C PHE A 82 29.83 20.66 17.21
N LEU A 83 28.90 19.81 16.80
CA LEU A 83 28.51 19.53 15.42
C LEU A 83 26.98 19.51 15.26
N GLU A 84 26.51 19.76 14.04
CA GLU A 84 25.12 19.54 13.64
C GLU A 84 24.67 18.10 13.90
N TYR A 85 23.50 17.94 14.51
CA TYR A 85 22.90 16.64 14.76
C TYR A 85 22.09 16.16 13.54
N ALA A 86 22.45 15.00 12.98
CA ALA A 86 21.84 14.43 11.78
C ALA A 86 20.78 13.38 12.13
N ALA A 87 19.56 13.85 12.40
CA ALA A 87 18.46 13.02 12.93
C ALA A 87 17.99 11.85 12.02
N GLY A 88 18.34 11.85 10.73
CA GLY A 88 17.98 10.80 9.76
C GLY A 88 18.86 9.54 9.82
N GLY A 89 19.96 9.56 10.60
CA GLY A 89 20.89 8.45 10.79
C GLY A 89 21.93 8.32 9.68
N GLU A 90 22.47 7.11 9.48
CA GLU A 90 23.48 6.83 8.46
C GLU A 90 22.82 6.43 7.13
N LEU A 91 23.41 6.85 6.00
CA LEU A 91 23.02 6.37 4.68
C LEU A 91 23.26 4.86 4.54
N PHE A 92 24.29 4.33 5.21
CA PHE A 92 24.53 2.89 5.30
C PHE A 92 23.28 2.11 5.75
N ASP A 93 22.47 2.64 6.68
CA ASP A 93 21.25 1.98 7.14
C ASP A 93 20.24 1.75 6.01
N ARG A 94 20.22 2.62 4.97
CA ARG A 94 19.29 2.57 3.83
C ARG A 94 19.67 1.56 2.73
N ILE A 95 20.89 1.02 2.76
CA ILE A 95 21.36 0.06 1.74
C ILE A 95 20.88 -1.36 2.11
N GLU A 96 20.07 -1.99 1.25
CA GLU A 96 19.68 -3.40 1.39
C GLU A 96 20.84 -4.33 0.95
N PRO A 97 21.34 -5.23 1.81
CA PRO A 97 22.40 -6.16 1.44
C PRO A 97 22.03 -6.99 0.22
N ASP A 98 22.99 -7.20 -0.67
CA ASP A 98 22.85 -8.02 -1.88
C ASP A 98 21.76 -7.52 -2.87
N VAL A 99 21.12 -6.37 -2.63
CA VAL A 99 20.06 -5.78 -3.46
C VAL A 99 20.34 -4.32 -3.83
N GLY A 100 20.78 -3.49 -2.88
CA GLY A 100 21.02 -2.05 -3.07
C GLY A 100 19.80 -1.19 -2.72
N MET A 101 19.52 -0.17 -3.54
CA MET A 101 18.35 0.69 -3.47
C MET A 101 17.91 1.13 -4.89
N PRO A 102 16.66 1.62 -5.07
CA PRO A 102 16.17 2.04 -6.38
C PRO A 102 17.06 3.10 -7.05
N ALA A 103 17.28 2.98 -8.36
CA ALA A 103 18.20 3.85 -9.10
C ALA A 103 17.90 5.37 -8.97
N TRP A 104 16.62 5.77 -8.80
CA TRP A 104 16.25 7.17 -8.57
C TRP A 104 16.70 7.69 -7.20
N GLU A 105 16.71 6.84 -6.18
CA GLU A 105 17.12 7.15 -4.81
C GLU A 105 18.65 7.12 -4.70
N ALA A 106 19.30 6.10 -5.27
CA ALA A 106 20.75 6.06 -5.44
C ALA A 106 21.26 7.32 -6.18
N GLN A 107 20.55 7.77 -7.22
CA GLN A 107 20.89 8.99 -7.94
C GLN A 107 20.67 10.26 -7.10
N LYS A 108 19.64 10.35 -6.24
CA LYS A 108 19.47 11.47 -5.29
C LYS A 108 20.70 11.59 -4.40
N TYR A 109 21.09 10.51 -3.73
CA TYR A 109 22.20 10.51 -2.80
C TYR A 109 23.54 10.71 -3.50
N PHE A 110 23.77 10.06 -4.65
CA PHE A 110 25.01 10.25 -5.42
C PHE A 110 25.18 11.69 -5.96
N ARG A 111 24.09 12.38 -6.33
CA ARG A 111 24.11 13.81 -6.67
C ARG A 111 24.53 14.68 -5.49
N GLN A 112 23.95 14.44 -4.31
CA GLN A 112 24.28 15.18 -3.08
C GLN A 112 25.73 14.92 -2.63
N LEU A 113 26.19 13.67 -2.70
CA LEU A 113 27.58 13.28 -2.45
C LEU A 113 28.56 14.02 -3.36
N LEU A 114 28.35 14.00 -4.68
CA LEU A 114 29.25 14.68 -5.61
C LEU A 114 29.22 16.21 -5.48
N ALA A 115 28.09 16.82 -5.13
CA ALA A 115 28.03 18.25 -4.82
C ALA A 115 28.86 18.61 -3.57
N ALA A 116 28.80 17.78 -2.51
CA ALA A 116 29.60 17.98 -1.32
C ALA A 116 31.11 17.75 -1.57
N VAL A 117 31.49 16.70 -2.31
CA VAL A 117 32.89 16.42 -2.65
C VAL A 117 33.49 17.48 -3.58
N GLU A 118 32.73 17.96 -4.58
CA GLU A 118 33.14 19.09 -5.42
C GLU A 118 33.37 20.37 -4.60
N TYR A 119 32.53 20.62 -3.60
CA TYR A 119 32.73 21.72 -2.66
C TYR A 119 34.03 21.54 -1.85
N LEU A 120 34.32 20.34 -1.31
CA LEU A 120 35.58 20.05 -0.60
C LEU A 120 36.80 20.31 -1.51
N HIS A 121 36.77 19.83 -2.74
CA HIS A 121 37.83 20.03 -3.73
C HIS A 121 37.99 21.51 -4.11
N SER A 122 36.90 22.28 -4.18
CA SER A 122 36.95 23.74 -4.36
C SER A 122 37.63 24.48 -3.21
N LYS A 123 37.60 23.92 -1.99
CA LYS A 123 38.33 24.42 -0.81
C LYS A 123 39.75 23.87 -0.69
N GLY A 124 40.17 23.00 -1.61
CA GLY A 124 41.47 22.34 -1.57
C GLY A 124 41.60 21.26 -0.49
N VAL A 125 40.46 20.70 -0.04
CA VAL A 125 40.36 19.67 0.99
C VAL A 125 40.02 18.33 0.36
N ALA A 126 40.76 17.28 0.71
CA ALA A 126 40.46 15.89 0.39
C ALA A 126 39.88 15.19 1.62
N HIS A 127 38.89 14.32 1.45
CA HIS A 127 38.26 13.61 2.57
C HIS A 127 39.00 12.34 2.95
N ARG A 128 39.34 11.50 1.96
CA ARG A 128 40.18 10.29 2.09
C ARG A 128 39.60 9.14 2.94
N ASP A 129 38.32 9.19 3.29
CA ASP A 129 37.59 8.07 3.93
C ASP A 129 36.08 8.18 3.66
N LEU A 130 35.71 8.38 2.39
CA LEU A 130 34.32 8.40 1.94
C LEU A 130 33.79 6.98 1.84
N LYS A 131 32.76 6.69 2.64
CA LYS A 131 32.04 5.41 2.72
C LYS A 131 30.63 5.65 3.27
N PRO A 132 29.64 4.77 3.04
CA PRO A 132 28.24 4.99 3.46
C PRO A 132 28.04 5.22 4.96
N GLU A 133 28.95 4.74 5.80
CA GLU A 133 28.97 4.95 7.25
C GLU A 133 29.29 6.41 7.61
N ASN A 134 30.14 7.09 6.84
CA ASN A 134 30.52 8.51 7.03
C ASN A 134 29.58 9.48 6.25
N LEU A 135 28.42 8.99 5.81
CA LEU A 135 27.39 9.77 5.11
C LEU A 135 26.12 9.73 5.96
N LEU A 136 25.77 10.84 6.59
CA LEU A 136 24.60 10.96 7.46
C LEU A 136 23.41 11.55 6.69
N LEU A 137 22.22 11.50 7.30
CA LEU A 137 20.97 12.03 6.77
C LEU A 137 20.36 13.05 7.74
N ASP A 138 19.88 14.18 7.22
CA ASP A 138 19.06 15.11 8.00
C ASP A 138 17.62 14.59 8.20
N GLU A 139 16.79 15.36 8.92
CA GLU A 139 15.37 15.05 9.14
C GLU A 139 14.52 14.97 7.84
N ASN A 140 15.03 15.51 6.73
CA ASN A 140 14.38 15.58 5.41
C ASN A 140 14.99 14.58 4.42
N ASP A 141 15.73 13.58 4.91
CA ASP A 141 16.43 12.56 4.14
C ASP A 141 17.45 13.12 3.12
N ASN A 142 18.13 14.24 3.41
CA ASN A 142 19.25 14.75 2.62
C ASN A 142 20.60 14.30 3.19
N LEU A 143 21.52 13.93 2.28
CA LEU A 143 22.87 13.50 2.62
C LEU A 143 23.73 14.64 3.18
N LYS A 144 24.43 14.36 4.27
CA LYS A 144 25.46 15.21 4.89
C LYS A 144 26.74 14.40 5.14
N ILE A 145 27.85 14.83 4.57
CA ILE A 145 29.18 14.21 4.83
C ILE A 145 29.62 14.52 6.26
N SER A 146 30.11 13.50 6.98
CA SER A 146 30.67 13.58 8.32
C SER A 146 32.08 12.97 8.40
N ASP A 147 32.74 13.12 9.56
CA ASP A 147 34.05 12.54 9.90
C ASP A 147 35.26 13.07 9.08
N PHE A 148 35.72 14.26 9.46
CA PHE A 148 36.90 14.89 8.87
C PHE A 148 38.24 14.45 9.52
N GLY A 149 38.26 13.40 10.34
CA GLY A 149 39.47 12.95 11.06
C GLY A 149 40.63 12.57 10.13
N LEU A 150 40.33 11.98 8.97
CA LEU A 150 41.30 11.69 7.91
C LEU A 150 41.42 12.78 6.84
N ALA A 151 40.65 13.87 6.91
CA ALA A 151 40.68 14.93 5.89
C ALA A 151 42.03 15.66 5.84
N THR A 152 42.37 16.26 4.69
CA THR A 152 43.63 17.01 4.54
C THR A 152 43.56 18.09 3.47
N MET A 153 44.25 19.21 3.71
CA MET A 153 44.54 20.20 2.67
C MET A 153 45.53 19.62 1.65
N TYR A 154 45.19 19.63 0.37
CA TYR A 154 46.07 19.28 -0.76
C TYR A 154 46.32 20.47 -1.71
N ARG A 155 45.44 21.47 -1.74
CA ARG A 155 45.58 22.70 -2.53
C ARG A 155 45.50 23.94 -1.62
N PHE A 156 46.46 24.86 -1.73
CA PHE A 156 46.45 26.15 -1.02
C PHE A 156 47.07 27.23 -1.90
N GLN A 157 46.42 28.40 -2.00
CA GLN A 157 46.86 29.52 -2.86
C GLN A 157 47.22 29.08 -4.30
N GLY A 158 46.43 28.19 -4.89
CA GLY A 158 46.65 27.65 -6.24
C GLY A 158 47.80 26.64 -6.38
N ARG A 159 48.58 26.39 -5.32
CA ARG A 159 49.62 25.34 -5.30
C ARG A 159 49.02 24.03 -4.81
N GLU A 160 49.27 22.95 -5.54
CA GLU A 160 48.88 21.58 -5.18
C GLU A 160 50.08 20.77 -4.70
N ARG A 161 49.81 19.83 -3.78
CA ARG A 161 50.77 18.78 -3.39
C ARG A 161 50.19 17.39 -3.63
N CYS A 162 51.06 16.45 -3.96
CA CYS A 162 50.72 15.03 -3.86
C CYS A 162 50.56 14.63 -2.39
N LEU A 163 49.82 13.55 -2.17
CA LEU A 163 49.61 12.94 -0.86
C LEU A 163 50.34 11.60 -0.81
N GLU A 164 51.00 11.32 0.31
CA GLU A 164 51.85 10.12 0.48
C GLU A 164 51.31 9.16 1.55
N ARG A 165 50.57 9.69 2.54
CA ARG A 165 49.98 8.86 3.60
C ARG A 165 48.88 7.97 3.03
N ARG A 166 49.12 6.66 3.05
CA ARG A 166 48.13 5.59 2.83
C ARG A 166 47.12 5.62 3.97
N CYS A 167 45.84 5.77 3.66
CA CYS A 167 44.75 5.80 4.65
C CYS A 167 43.39 5.63 3.97
N GLY A 168 42.35 5.42 4.77
CA GLY A 168 40.98 5.17 4.31
C GLY A 168 40.61 3.68 4.41
N THR A 169 39.33 3.39 4.24
CA THR A 169 38.75 2.05 4.42
C THR A 169 38.93 1.19 3.15
N LEU A 170 39.76 0.14 3.21
CA LEU A 170 40.37 -0.56 2.06
C LEU A 170 39.48 -0.78 0.80
N PRO A 171 38.23 -1.28 0.87
CA PRO A 171 37.39 -1.47 -0.32
C PRO A 171 37.11 -0.19 -1.11
N TYR A 172 37.05 0.95 -0.40
CA TYR A 172 36.76 2.28 -0.93
C TYR A 172 38.02 3.03 -1.38
N VAL A 173 39.22 2.51 -1.09
CA VAL A 173 40.50 3.18 -1.38
C VAL A 173 40.91 2.93 -2.83
N ALA A 174 41.45 3.96 -3.49
CA ALA A 174 41.93 3.90 -4.87
C ALA A 174 43.28 3.19 -4.98
N PRO A 175 43.58 2.45 -6.08
CA PRO A 175 44.79 1.64 -6.20
C PRO A 175 46.06 2.48 -6.03
N GLU A 176 46.09 3.71 -6.54
CA GLU A 176 47.25 4.58 -6.42
C GLU A 176 47.58 4.96 -4.97
N VAL A 177 46.59 5.06 -4.08
CA VAL A 177 46.75 5.43 -2.66
C VAL A 177 47.52 4.35 -1.89
N LEU A 178 47.38 3.09 -2.31
CA LEU A 178 48.04 1.94 -1.68
C LEU A 178 49.46 1.72 -2.22
N LEU A 179 49.78 2.28 -3.39
CA LEU A 179 51.03 2.01 -4.11
C LEU A 179 52.03 3.15 -4.03
N ARG A 180 51.63 4.40 -4.30
CA ARG A 180 52.54 5.53 -4.60
C ARG A 180 51.99 6.87 -4.10
N PRO A 181 52.78 7.96 -4.12
CA PRO A 181 52.24 9.31 -3.96
C PRO A 181 51.12 9.57 -4.99
N TYR A 182 50.00 10.16 -4.53
CA TYR A 182 48.76 10.25 -5.30
C TYR A 182 48.16 11.67 -5.31
N HIS A 183 47.31 11.94 -6.30
CA HIS A 183 46.49 13.15 -6.35
C HIS A 183 45.20 12.94 -5.55
N ALA A 184 44.77 13.98 -4.83
CA ALA A 184 43.62 13.93 -3.95
C ALA A 184 42.28 13.69 -4.69
N GLU A 185 41.98 14.49 -5.71
CA GLU A 185 40.65 14.51 -6.32
C GLU A 185 40.27 13.17 -6.99
N PRO A 186 41.15 12.51 -7.77
CA PRO A 186 40.83 11.20 -8.35
C PRO A 186 40.59 10.11 -7.29
N ALA A 187 41.25 10.20 -6.14
CA ALA A 187 41.13 9.22 -5.06
C ALA A 187 39.76 9.32 -4.34
N ASP A 188 39.32 10.53 -3.99
CA ASP A 188 37.96 10.74 -3.44
C ASP A 188 36.87 10.35 -4.47
N VAL A 189 37.09 10.62 -5.76
CA VAL A 189 36.17 10.23 -6.84
C VAL A 189 36.07 8.70 -7.00
N TRP A 190 37.16 7.96 -6.80
CA TRP A 190 37.12 6.49 -6.78
C TRP A 190 36.23 5.99 -5.65
N SER A 191 36.39 6.52 -4.43
CA SER A 191 35.55 6.17 -3.27
C SER A 191 34.07 6.45 -3.53
N CYS A 192 33.73 7.58 -4.19
CA CYS A 192 32.36 7.84 -4.69
C CYS A 192 31.86 6.76 -5.65
N GLY A 193 32.71 6.25 -6.54
CA GLY A 193 32.37 5.13 -7.44
C GLY A 193 32.04 3.84 -6.69
N ILE A 194 32.82 3.50 -5.65
CA ILE A 194 32.56 2.33 -4.79
C ILE A 194 31.26 2.51 -3.99
N ILE A 195 30.99 3.72 -3.50
CA ILE A 195 29.70 4.05 -2.86
C ILE A 195 28.55 3.86 -3.84
N LEU A 196 28.67 4.30 -5.10
CA LEU A 196 27.62 4.10 -6.12
C LEU A 196 27.37 2.60 -6.40
N VAL A 197 28.41 1.77 -6.44
CA VAL A 197 28.26 0.30 -6.52
C VAL A 197 27.50 -0.24 -5.31
N ALA A 198 27.86 0.17 -4.09
CA ALA A 198 27.18 -0.27 -2.87
C ALA A 198 25.70 0.18 -2.84
N LEU A 199 25.40 1.42 -3.25
CA LEU A 199 24.03 1.93 -3.38
C LEU A 199 23.21 1.13 -4.40
N LEU A 200 23.78 0.78 -5.56
CA LEU A 200 23.02 0.12 -6.64
C LEU A 200 22.92 -1.41 -6.52
N ALA A 201 23.87 -2.07 -5.86
CA ALA A 201 23.96 -3.54 -5.85
C ALA A 201 23.94 -4.17 -4.44
N GLY A 202 24.05 -3.38 -3.37
CA GLY A 202 24.03 -3.89 -1.99
C GLY A 202 25.28 -4.68 -1.59
N GLU A 203 26.33 -4.67 -2.41
CA GLU A 203 27.58 -5.39 -2.22
C GLU A 203 28.77 -4.47 -2.55
N LEU A 204 29.94 -4.78 -1.99
CA LEU A 204 31.20 -4.16 -2.39
C LEU A 204 31.85 -4.96 -3.53
N PRO A 205 32.57 -4.30 -4.44
CA PRO A 205 33.14 -4.96 -5.62
C PRO A 205 34.38 -5.81 -5.36
N TRP A 206 35.10 -5.55 -4.26
CA TRP A 206 36.35 -6.19 -3.85
C TRP A 206 36.71 -5.78 -2.42
N ASP A 207 37.75 -6.42 -1.87
CA ASP A 207 38.26 -6.14 -0.53
C ASP A 207 39.27 -5.00 -0.51
N GLN A 208 40.08 -4.92 -1.55
CA GLN A 208 41.13 -3.93 -1.78
C GLN A 208 41.39 -3.80 -3.28
N SER A 209 41.88 -2.64 -3.70
CA SER A 209 42.18 -2.32 -5.10
C SER A 209 43.61 -2.70 -5.50
N LEU A 210 44.03 -3.93 -5.17
CA LEU A 210 45.37 -4.45 -5.44
C LEU A 210 45.33 -5.81 -6.15
N ALA A 211 46.44 -6.19 -6.81
CA ALA A 211 46.54 -7.37 -7.65
C ALA A 211 46.39 -8.70 -6.90
N GLU A 212 46.58 -8.71 -5.58
CA GLU A 212 46.36 -9.87 -4.71
C GLU A 212 44.87 -10.18 -4.49
N CYS A 213 43.95 -9.29 -4.88
CA CYS A 213 42.51 -9.50 -4.80
C CYS A 213 41.97 -10.06 -6.14
N PRO A 214 41.48 -11.32 -6.19
CA PRO A 214 40.99 -11.94 -7.43
C PRO A 214 39.83 -11.18 -8.10
N GLU A 215 38.95 -10.59 -7.30
CA GLU A 215 37.80 -9.79 -7.76
C GLU A 215 38.26 -8.49 -8.44
N TYR A 216 39.32 -7.86 -7.90
CA TYR A 216 39.95 -6.69 -8.51
C TYR A 216 40.68 -7.05 -9.80
N MET A 217 41.40 -8.18 -9.83
CA MET A 217 42.03 -8.69 -11.06
C MET A 217 41.00 -9.04 -12.14
N ALA A 218 39.88 -9.66 -11.78
CA ALA A 218 38.79 -9.92 -12.73
C ALA A 218 38.18 -8.63 -13.30
N TRP A 219 38.18 -7.54 -12.51
CA TRP A 219 37.80 -6.20 -13.00
C TRP A 219 38.81 -5.63 -13.99
N THR A 220 40.11 -5.63 -13.67
CA THR A 220 41.16 -5.11 -14.55
C THR A 220 41.31 -5.91 -15.85
N ASP A 221 41.12 -7.23 -15.79
CA ASP A 221 41.18 -8.15 -16.93
C ASP A 221 39.94 -8.12 -17.84
N GLY A 222 38.89 -7.38 -17.47
CA GLY A 222 37.62 -7.37 -18.22
C GLY A 222 36.70 -8.57 -17.98
N LYS A 223 37.11 -9.54 -17.14
CA LYS A 223 36.44 -10.83 -16.87
C LYS A 223 35.31 -10.75 -15.83
N TYR A 224 34.79 -9.55 -15.56
CA TYR A 224 33.88 -9.29 -14.44
C TYR A 224 32.39 -9.41 -14.76
N MET A 225 31.99 -9.49 -16.04
CA MET A 225 30.58 -9.38 -16.44
C MET A 225 29.64 -10.46 -15.86
N SER A 226 30.17 -11.65 -15.57
CA SER A 226 29.42 -12.76 -14.93
C SER A 226 29.47 -12.74 -13.40
N LEU A 227 30.29 -11.86 -12.81
CA LEU A 227 30.52 -11.77 -11.36
C LEU A 227 29.59 -10.76 -10.70
N THR A 228 29.32 -10.93 -9.40
CA THR A 228 28.74 -9.85 -8.58
C THR A 228 29.84 -8.84 -8.19
N PRO A 229 29.49 -7.57 -7.93
CA PRO A 229 28.18 -6.93 -8.08
C PRO A 229 27.78 -6.65 -9.55
N TRP A 230 28.73 -6.73 -10.49
CA TRP A 230 28.61 -6.17 -11.84
C TRP A 230 27.41 -6.67 -12.64
N LYS A 231 27.10 -7.96 -12.56
CA LYS A 231 25.95 -8.58 -13.25
C LYS A 231 24.58 -8.06 -12.80
N LYS A 232 24.52 -7.32 -11.67
CA LYS A 232 23.30 -6.70 -11.12
C LYS A 232 23.05 -5.28 -11.66
N LEU A 233 24.04 -4.67 -12.32
CA LEU A 233 24.00 -3.28 -12.75
C LEU A 233 23.51 -3.16 -14.19
N ASP A 234 22.57 -2.23 -14.45
CA ASP A 234 22.15 -1.93 -15.81
C ASP A 234 23.30 -1.31 -16.64
N THR A 235 23.21 -1.42 -17.96
CA THR A 235 24.24 -0.96 -18.91
C THR A 235 24.63 0.51 -18.73
N SER A 236 23.68 1.39 -18.35
CA SER A 236 23.96 2.80 -18.13
C SER A 236 24.67 3.06 -16.80
N SER A 237 24.28 2.36 -15.73
CA SER A 237 24.98 2.40 -14.44
C SER A 237 26.40 1.85 -14.56
N LEU A 238 26.53 0.66 -15.18
CA LEU A 238 27.81 0.01 -15.38
C LEU A 238 28.74 0.83 -16.28
N SER A 239 28.22 1.49 -17.33
CA SER A 239 28.98 2.43 -18.15
C SER A 239 29.57 3.58 -17.33
N LEU A 240 28.80 4.19 -16.42
CA LEU A 240 29.33 5.25 -15.55
C LEU A 240 30.41 4.70 -14.62
N ILE A 241 30.14 3.58 -13.96
CA ILE A 241 31.03 2.96 -12.99
C ILE A 241 32.35 2.50 -13.63
N LYS A 242 32.34 1.95 -14.85
CA LYS A 242 33.56 1.63 -15.62
C LYS A 242 34.49 2.84 -15.80
N ASN A 243 33.92 4.02 -16.00
CA ASN A 243 34.66 5.27 -16.21
C ASN A 243 35.12 5.94 -14.90
N ILE A 244 34.52 5.61 -13.75
CA ILE A 244 34.94 6.06 -12.42
C ILE A 244 35.97 5.11 -11.80
N LEU A 245 35.81 3.79 -11.98
CA LEU A 245 36.69 2.77 -11.39
C LEU A 245 37.82 2.34 -12.36
N VAL A 246 38.39 3.31 -13.08
CA VAL A 246 39.57 3.11 -13.93
C VAL A 246 40.83 3.10 -13.06
N HIS A 247 41.68 2.07 -13.24
CA HIS A 247 42.94 1.90 -12.49
C HIS A 247 43.87 3.12 -12.63
N SER A 248 44.05 3.63 -13.86
CA SER A 248 44.85 4.85 -14.10
C SER A 248 44.10 6.11 -13.64
N PRO A 249 44.66 6.92 -12.72
CA PRO A 249 43.99 8.14 -12.22
C PRO A 249 43.80 9.22 -13.29
N SER A 250 44.71 9.30 -14.27
CA SER A 250 44.64 10.29 -15.36
C SER A 250 43.57 9.98 -16.41
N SER A 251 43.13 8.72 -16.47
CA SER A 251 42.04 8.26 -17.35
C SER A 251 40.68 8.20 -16.65
N ARG A 252 40.65 8.50 -15.34
CA ARG A 252 39.45 8.46 -14.50
C ARG A 252 38.58 9.67 -14.76
N TYR A 253 37.26 9.49 -14.79
CA TYR A 253 36.34 10.61 -14.94
C TYR A 253 36.47 11.63 -13.81
N THR A 254 36.53 12.92 -14.17
CA THR A 254 36.40 14.03 -13.22
C THR A 254 34.94 14.20 -12.79
N ILE A 255 34.67 14.93 -11.69
CA ILE A 255 33.29 15.25 -11.28
C ILE A 255 32.51 15.94 -12.41
N LYS A 256 33.17 16.83 -13.19
CA LYS A 256 32.60 17.47 -14.38
C LYS A 256 32.18 16.44 -15.44
N SER A 257 33.03 15.45 -15.71
CA SER A 257 32.75 14.34 -16.65
C SER A 257 31.61 13.46 -16.15
N ILE A 258 31.55 13.15 -14.84
CA ILE A 258 30.46 12.38 -14.23
C ILE A 258 29.12 13.11 -14.40
N LYS A 259 29.09 14.41 -14.12
CA LYS A 259 27.87 15.24 -14.26
C LYS A 259 27.33 15.28 -15.69
N GLN A 260 28.19 15.12 -16.70
CA GLN A 260 27.83 15.07 -18.11
C GLN A 260 27.39 13.67 -18.59
N HIS A 261 27.66 12.61 -17.82
CA HIS A 261 27.30 11.24 -18.22
C HIS A 261 25.78 11.04 -18.24
N ARG A 262 25.29 10.26 -19.22
CA ARG A 262 23.87 10.00 -19.45
C ARG A 262 23.14 9.52 -18.20
N TRP A 263 23.77 8.67 -17.39
CA TRP A 263 23.17 8.17 -16.14
C TRP A 263 22.94 9.29 -15.12
N PHE A 264 23.87 10.24 -14.99
CA PHE A 264 23.75 11.35 -14.04
C PHE A 264 22.76 12.42 -14.52
N ALA A 265 22.71 12.67 -15.83
CA ALA A 265 21.79 13.64 -16.45
C ALA A 265 20.35 13.11 -16.56
N LYS A 266 20.13 11.79 -16.63
CA LYS A 266 18.80 11.17 -16.73
C LYS A 266 17.92 11.58 -15.53
N LYS A 267 16.69 11.99 -15.80
CA LYS A 267 15.64 12.07 -14.78
C LYS A 267 15.06 10.67 -14.61
N PHE A 268 15.46 9.92 -13.58
CA PHE A 268 14.71 8.74 -13.18
C PHE A 268 13.41 9.21 -12.54
N GLN A 269 12.27 8.75 -13.08
CA GLN A 269 10.98 8.98 -12.45
C GLN A 269 10.87 8.09 -11.21
N LYS A 270 10.27 8.62 -10.14
CA LYS A 270 9.76 7.79 -9.05
C LYS A 270 8.64 6.93 -9.66
N ALA A 271 8.79 5.61 -9.66
CA ALA A 271 7.90 4.71 -10.39
C ALA A 271 6.42 4.99 -10.02
N GLY A 272 5.68 5.46 -11.02
CA GLY A 272 4.49 6.31 -10.85
C GLY A 272 4.19 7.04 -12.15
N GLY A 273 4.18 6.26 -13.24
CA GLY A 273 4.04 6.72 -14.62
C GLY A 273 4.08 5.52 -15.55
N THR A 274 2.98 5.25 -16.24
CA THR A 274 2.88 4.25 -17.30
C THR A 274 3.45 4.82 -18.59
N ASP A 275 4.48 4.20 -19.15
CA ASP A 275 4.54 3.72 -20.55
C ASP A 275 5.96 3.34 -20.97
N GLY A 276 6.06 2.37 -21.88
CA GLY A 276 7.34 1.89 -22.41
C GLY A 276 7.43 0.39 -22.66
N TYR A 277 6.37 -0.27 -23.10
CA TYR A 277 6.49 -1.61 -23.68
C TYR A 277 7.39 -1.55 -24.92
N ILE A 278 8.52 -2.26 -24.89
CA ILE A 278 9.21 -2.70 -26.11
C ILE A 278 8.80 -4.15 -26.32
N ARG A 279 7.99 -4.40 -27.35
CA ARG A 279 7.69 -5.76 -27.83
C ARG A 279 8.98 -6.38 -28.40
N PRO A 280 9.30 -7.63 -28.08
CA PRO A 280 10.25 -8.43 -28.83
C PRO A 280 9.50 -9.35 -29.79
N ASP A 281 9.27 -8.91 -31.03
CA ASP A 281 8.88 -9.79 -32.14
C ASP A 281 9.53 -9.28 -33.43
N GLU A 282 10.16 -10.23 -34.16
CA GLU A 282 10.77 -10.11 -35.50
C GLU A 282 11.98 -9.12 -35.59
N ILE A 283 13.15 -9.49 -36.13
CA ILE A 283 13.38 -10.19 -37.40
C ILE A 283 14.60 -11.14 -37.38
N ASP A 284 14.39 -12.27 -38.07
CA ASP A 284 15.27 -13.26 -38.72
C ASP A 284 16.25 -14.18 -37.96
N SER A 285 16.18 -15.40 -38.48
CA SER A 285 16.91 -16.63 -38.25
C SER A 285 18.28 -16.68 -38.95
N ARG A 286 19.21 -17.43 -38.34
CA ARG A 286 19.99 -18.54 -38.94
C ARG A 286 21.32 -18.75 -38.20
N GLN A 287 21.35 -19.72 -37.29
CA GLN A 287 22.17 -20.93 -37.45
C GLN A 287 21.89 -21.91 -36.29
N THR A 288 21.54 -23.14 -36.67
CA THR A 288 21.37 -24.33 -35.80
C THR A 288 22.71 -25.06 -35.60
N LEU A 289 22.68 -26.13 -34.79
CA LEU A 289 23.77 -27.05 -34.42
C LEU A 289 24.60 -26.51 -33.23
N GLU A 290 24.88 -27.25 -32.16
CA GLU A 290 24.65 -28.68 -31.86
C GLU A 290 24.49 -28.91 -30.33
N ASP A 291 24.16 -30.16 -29.96
CA ASP A 291 24.03 -30.77 -28.63
C ASP A 291 25.12 -30.39 -27.58
N GLU A 292 25.01 -30.64 -26.25
CA GLU A 292 24.46 -31.84 -25.60
C GLU A 292 24.24 -31.66 -24.07
N ASN A 293 23.41 -32.53 -23.49
CA ASN A 293 23.23 -32.91 -22.07
C ASN A 293 24.16 -32.33 -20.96
N LEU A 294 23.58 -31.98 -19.79
CA LEU A 294 23.47 -32.94 -18.67
C LEU A 294 22.58 -32.49 -17.49
N THR A 295 22.11 -33.48 -16.73
CA THR A 295 21.15 -33.35 -15.62
C THR A 295 21.78 -33.62 -14.25
N ARG A 296 21.23 -33.00 -13.19
CA ARG A 296 21.29 -33.39 -11.76
C ARG A 296 22.68 -33.43 -11.07
N PHE A 297 22.79 -32.78 -9.91
CA PHE A 297 22.66 -33.42 -8.57
C PHE A 297 23.22 -32.50 -7.46
N CYS A 298 22.63 -32.59 -6.26
CA CYS A 298 23.27 -32.12 -5.03
C CYS A 298 24.08 -33.28 -4.42
N LEU A 299 25.31 -33.04 -3.93
CA LEU A 299 25.78 -33.34 -2.56
C LEU A 299 27.31 -33.36 -2.41
N SER A 300 27.74 -33.25 -1.14
CA SER A 300 29.01 -33.71 -0.52
C SER A 300 30.35 -33.05 -0.87
N GLN A 301 31.14 -32.84 0.21
CA GLN A 301 32.57 -32.51 0.21
C GLN A 301 33.44 -33.68 -0.30
N PRO A 302 34.74 -33.44 -0.55
CA PRO A 302 35.73 -34.12 0.31
C PRO A 302 36.85 -33.20 0.87
N GLU A 303 37.78 -33.80 1.62
CA GLU A 303 38.64 -33.22 2.67
C GLU A 303 39.97 -32.55 2.27
N LEU A 304 40.69 -32.07 3.31
CA LEU A 304 42.03 -31.48 3.35
C LEU A 304 43.14 -32.26 2.62
N LEU A 305 44.16 -31.50 2.19
CA LEU A 305 45.57 -31.87 2.32
C LEU A 305 46.41 -30.65 2.78
N ARG A 306 47.67 -30.87 3.20
CA ARG A 306 48.36 -30.07 4.23
C ARG A 306 49.85 -29.81 3.89
N ILE A 307 50.46 -28.78 4.51
CA ILE A 307 51.93 -28.46 4.56
C ILE A 307 52.45 -27.88 3.19
N THR A 308 53.36 -26.88 3.04
CA THR A 308 54.50 -26.35 3.84
C THR A 308 54.64 -24.81 3.88
N ASN A 309 55.42 -24.34 4.85
CA ASN A 309 55.87 -22.96 5.10
C ASN A 309 56.57 -22.25 3.91
N ASN A 310 56.41 -20.93 3.81
CA ASN A 310 57.50 -20.00 4.13
C ASN A 310 56.97 -18.58 4.36
N ALA A 311 57.63 -17.83 5.26
CA ALA A 311 57.18 -16.53 5.72
C ALA A 311 57.70 -15.39 4.84
N VAL A 312 56.84 -14.39 4.61
CA VAL A 312 57.26 -13.00 4.37
C VAL A 312 56.50 -12.13 5.37
N GLN A 313 57.21 -11.67 6.41
CA GLN A 313 56.68 -10.66 7.32
C GLN A 313 56.57 -9.33 6.56
N ILE A 314 55.34 -8.88 6.31
CA ILE A 314 55.08 -7.46 5.98
C ILE A 314 54.47 -6.83 7.23
N ASN A 315 55.33 -6.16 8.01
CA ASN A 315 54.89 -5.29 9.10
C ASN A 315 54.17 -4.07 8.48
N LEU A 316 52.84 -4.08 8.50
CA LEU A 316 52.02 -2.90 8.36
C LEU A 316 51.59 -2.48 9.77
N GLU A 317 52.17 -1.39 10.27
CA GLU A 317 51.85 -0.86 11.60
C GLU A 317 50.35 -0.58 11.74
N GLU A 318 49.76 -1.07 12.82
CA GLU A 318 48.33 -0.97 13.08
C GLU A 318 47.90 0.46 13.41
N GLN A 319 47.33 1.17 12.43
CA GLN A 319 46.31 2.19 12.69
C GLN A 319 45.06 1.85 11.89
N SER A 320 44.20 1.02 12.49
CA SER A 320 42.89 0.68 11.92
C SER A 320 42.01 1.93 11.83
N GLY A 321 41.40 2.15 10.66
CA GLY A 321 40.48 3.26 10.44
C GLY A 321 39.13 2.99 11.10
N PHE A 322 38.80 3.75 12.14
CA PHE A 322 37.50 3.72 12.81
C PHE A 322 36.61 4.86 12.28
N SER A 323 35.32 4.60 12.07
CA SER A 323 34.34 5.62 11.67
C SER A 323 33.87 6.47 12.86
N PHE A 324 33.73 7.77 12.65
CA PHE A 324 33.03 8.69 13.57
C PHE A 324 31.68 9.15 12.99
N SER A 325 30.73 8.22 12.89
CA SER A 325 29.33 8.50 12.52
C SER A 325 28.47 8.84 13.75
N GLN A 326 27.25 9.35 13.53
CA GLN A 326 26.26 9.63 14.60
C GLN A 326 25.13 8.57 14.62
N PRO A 327 25.23 7.50 15.41
CA PRO A 327 24.08 6.63 15.64
C PRO A 327 23.01 7.24 16.58
N ALA A 328 21.85 7.61 16.02
CA ALA A 328 20.67 7.96 16.83
C ALA A 328 20.06 6.76 17.61
N HIS A 329 19.96 6.89 18.93
CA HIS A 329 18.94 6.26 19.77
C HIS A 329 17.98 7.34 20.34
N ILE A 330 17.22 7.00 21.37
CA ILE A 330 15.77 7.29 21.35
C ILE A 330 15.20 8.00 22.58
N GLU A 331 15.94 8.04 23.68
CA GLU A 331 15.36 8.34 25.01
C GLU A 331 15.27 9.84 25.34
N ASP A 332 15.64 10.68 24.37
CA ASP A 332 15.77 12.14 24.50
C ASP A 332 14.55 12.93 23.97
N LEU A 333 13.35 12.35 24.09
CA LEU A 333 12.07 13.01 23.74
C LEU A 333 11.20 13.34 24.98
N LEU A 334 11.80 13.34 26.17
CA LEU A 334 11.14 13.68 27.44
C LEU A 334 11.86 14.86 28.10
N VAL A 335 11.06 15.83 28.56
CA VAL A 335 11.45 17.08 29.25
C VAL A 335 11.96 18.22 28.34
N CYS A 336 11.04 18.90 27.64
CA CYS A 336 10.64 20.26 28.05
C CYS A 336 9.37 20.77 27.36
N THR A 337 8.72 21.78 27.95
CA THR A 337 7.31 22.15 27.72
C THR A 337 7.08 23.53 27.12
N GLN A 338 6.15 23.58 26.16
CA GLN A 338 5.15 24.64 25.94
C GLN A 338 5.56 26.13 26.01
N VAL A 339 5.84 26.72 24.83
CA VAL A 339 5.45 28.09 24.39
C VAL A 339 5.43 28.08 22.85
N GLN A 340 4.43 28.56 22.09
CA GLN A 340 3.02 28.88 22.39
C GLN A 340 2.18 28.82 21.07
N ASN A 341 0.91 28.38 21.16
CA ASN A 341 -0.35 28.95 20.61
C ASN A 341 -0.42 29.56 19.18
N LYS A 342 -1.50 29.40 18.38
CA LYS A 342 -2.85 28.78 18.53
C LYS A 342 -3.49 28.67 17.11
N GLN A 343 -4.49 27.84 16.80
CA GLN A 343 -5.41 27.10 17.67
C GLN A 343 -5.48 25.59 17.34
N LEU A 344 -5.69 24.81 18.40
CA LEU A 344 -5.97 23.37 18.44
C LEU A 344 -7.07 23.16 19.48
N THR A 345 -7.86 22.09 19.34
CA THR A 345 -8.46 21.42 20.49
C THR A 345 -8.22 19.91 20.47
N GLN A 346 -7.22 19.53 21.27
CA GLN A 346 -7.08 18.27 22.01
C GLN A 346 -6.66 16.98 21.27
N THR A 347 -5.34 16.81 21.33
CA THR A 347 -4.48 15.64 21.15
C THR A 347 -4.78 14.44 22.05
N SER A 348 -4.42 13.23 21.58
CA SER A 348 -3.66 12.28 22.41
C SER A 348 -2.56 11.56 21.62
N GLN A 349 -1.33 11.63 22.15
CA GLN A 349 -0.16 10.75 21.90
C GLN A 349 0.04 10.18 20.48
N GLN A 350 0.77 10.91 19.62
CA GLN A 350 1.47 10.29 18.49
C GLN A 350 2.58 9.35 19.02
N ASN A 351 2.52 8.07 18.63
CA ASN A 351 3.40 7.01 19.13
C ASN A 351 4.87 7.22 18.73
N THR A 352 5.72 7.56 19.72
CA THR A 352 7.20 7.60 19.62
C THR A 352 7.77 6.37 18.90
N TYR A 353 7.17 5.20 19.14
CA TYR A 353 7.55 3.90 18.58
C TYR A 353 7.70 3.84 17.04
N GLN A 354 6.95 4.63 16.26
CA GLN A 354 7.07 4.58 14.79
C GLN A 354 8.39 5.18 14.26
N ARG A 355 9.01 6.10 15.00
CA ARG A 355 10.30 6.70 14.62
C ARG A 355 11.49 5.75 14.81
N LEU A 356 11.32 4.71 15.64
CA LEU A 356 12.40 3.85 16.14
C LEU A 356 12.76 2.70 15.19
N VAL A 357 11.78 2.28 14.37
CA VAL A 357 11.78 1.01 13.63
C VAL A 357 12.29 1.18 12.18
N ARG A 358 13.05 2.25 11.90
CA ARG A 358 13.69 2.48 10.59
C ARG A 358 15.06 1.83 10.42
N ARG A 359 15.74 1.40 11.51
CA ARG A 359 17.03 0.71 11.44
C ARG A 359 16.89 -0.79 11.25
N MET A 360 17.58 -1.34 10.25
CA MET A 360 17.45 -2.75 9.87
C MET A 360 18.12 -3.74 10.83
N THR A 361 19.04 -3.29 11.69
CA THR A 361 19.90 -4.12 12.55
C THR A 361 19.31 -4.41 13.95
N ARG A 362 17.99 -4.29 14.08
CA ARG A 362 17.25 -4.41 15.34
C ARG A 362 16.09 -5.39 15.22
N PHE A 363 15.72 -6.03 16.33
CA PHE A 363 14.47 -6.76 16.48
C PHE A 363 14.03 -6.85 17.93
N PHE A 364 12.71 -6.88 18.15
CA PHE A 364 12.15 -7.22 19.46
C PHE A 364 12.08 -8.74 19.61
N VAL A 365 12.09 -9.24 20.84
CA VAL A 365 11.85 -10.65 21.18
C VAL A 365 10.63 -10.80 22.08
N LYS A 366 10.07 -12.01 22.08
CA LYS A 366 8.87 -12.40 22.84
C LYS A 366 9.20 -12.97 24.24
N THR A 367 10.48 -13.27 24.48
CA THR A 367 11.00 -13.98 25.65
C THR A 367 11.53 -13.02 26.72
N GLU A 368 11.66 -13.51 27.95
CA GLU A 368 12.32 -12.80 29.05
C GLU A 368 13.84 -12.68 28.83
N LEU A 369 14.51 -11.86 29.65
CA LEU A 369 15.91 -11.48 29.44
C LEU A 369 16.85 -12.69 29.42
N GLU A 370 16.72 -13.57 30.42
CA GLU A 370 17.59 -14.74 30.59
C GLU A 370 17.44 -15.73 29.43
N THR A 371 16.20 -16.09 29.07
CA THR A 371 15.91 -16.95 27.91
C THR A 371 16.38 -16.33 26.59
N THR A 372 16.31 -15.01 26.45
CA THR A 372 16.81 -14.30 25.27
C THR A 372 18.33 -14.41 25.15
N VAL A 373 19.05 -14.22 26.26
CA VAL A 373 20.52 -14.38 26.32
C VAL A 373 20.90 -15.82 26.01
N GLU A 374 20.26 -16.81 26.65
CA GLU A 374 20.52 -18.23 26.44
C GLU A 374 20.31 -18.65 24.97
N ARG A 375 19.20 -18.24 24.35
CA ARG A 375 18.92 -18.56 22.94
C ARG A 375 19.86 -17.85 21.98
N LEU A 376 20.26 -16.61 22.25
CA LEU A 376 21.27 -15.90 21.47
C LEU A 376 22.63 -16.63 21.56
N ILE A 377 23.05 -17.07 22.75
CA ILE A 377 24.26 -17.88 22.95
C ILE A 377 24.19 -19.18 22.15
N ASN A 378 23.13 -19.97 22.31
CA ASN A 378 22.95 -21.24 21.57
C ASN A 378 22.98 -21.03 20.04
N CYS A 379 22.45 -19.90 19.55
CA CYS A 379 22.56 -19.53 18.14
C CYS A 379 24.01 -19.24 17.73
N LEU A 380 24.78 -18.54 18.56
CA LEU A 380 26.18 -18.18 18.28
C LEU A 380 27.08 -19.42 18.26
N ASP A 381 26.90 -20.34 19.23
CA ASP A 381 27.59 -21.63 19.28
C ASP A 381 27.29 -22.48 18.03
N SER A 382 26.01 -22.58 17.63
CA SER A 382 25.59 -23.36 16.45
C SER A 382 26.18 -22.86 15.12
N GLU A 383 26.68 -21.62 15.11
CA GLU A 383 27.23 -20.94 13.94
C GLU A 383 28.76 -20.72 14.05
N ASN A 384 29.40 -21.31 15.06
CA ASN A 384 30.84 -21.19 15.37
C ASN A 384 31.32 -19.73 15.52
N TYR A 385 30.51 -18.87 16.12
CA TYR A 385 30.97 -17.54 16.55
C TYR A 385 31.70 -17.64 17.88
N THR A 386 32.85 -16.98 18.00
CA THR A 386 33.47 -16.72 19.30
C THR A 386 32.78 -15.53 19.96
N TYR A 387 32.51 -15.54 21.27
CA TYR A 387 31.87 -14.41 21.94
C TYR A 387 32.38 -14.22 23.37
N ARG A 388 32.17 -13.02 23.90
CA ARG A 388 32.43 -12.64 25.29
C ARG A 388 31.23 -11.86 25.81
N ILE A 389 30.66 -12.33 26.92
CA ILE A 389 29.67 -11.58 27.68
C ILE A 389 30.45 -10.59 28.54
N ASN A 390 30.17 -9.29 28.41
CA ASN A 390 30.83 -8.25 29.23
C ASN A 390 29.99 -7.95 30.47
N ASP A 391 28.70 -7.67 30.24
CA ASP A 391 27.65 -7.49 31.24
C ASP A 391 26.45 -8.34 30.81
N CYS A 392 25.48 -8.60 31.71
CA CYS A 392 24.27 -9.39 31.43
C CYS A 392 23.36 -8.81 30.31
N ARG A 393 23.67 -7.61 29.80
CA ARG A 393 22.95 -6.91 28.73
C ARG A 393 23.79 -6.69 27.46
N THR A 394 25.05 -7.11 27.42
CA THR A 394 25.98 -6.82 26.30
C THR A 394 26.88 -8.02 25.97
N ILE A 395 26.69 -8.56 24.77
CA ILE A 395 27.49 -9.67 24.23
C ILE A 395 28.37 -9.16 23.08
N THR A 396 29.69 -9.25 23.22
CA THR A 396 30.65 -9.01 22.12
C THR A 396 30.83 -10.29 21.33
N ILE A 397 30.49 -10.27 20.05
CA ILE A 397 30.58 -11.40 19.12
C ILE A 397 31.73 -11.14 18.15
N SER A 398 32.62 -12.12 18.01
CA SER A 398 33.81 -12.10 17.18
C SER A 398 33.79 -13.23 16.16
N SER A 399 34.13 -12.92 14.92
CA SER A 399 34.14 -13.83 13.78
C SER A 399 35.24 -13.42 12.79
N VAL A 400 35.37 -14.21 11.73
CA VAL A 400 36.03 -13.78 10.50
C VAL A 400 35.01 -13.71 9.37
N ASP A 401 35.16 -12.71 8.51
CA ASP A 401 34.36 -12.63 7.29
C ASP A 401 34.88 -13.60 6.21
N ARG A 402 34.22 -13.64 5.05
CA ARG A 402 34.54 -14.59 3.95
C ARG A 402 35.99 -14.50 3.46
N ARG A 403 36.67 -13.39 3.73
CA ARG A 403 38.04 -13.08 3.30
C ARG A 403 39.01 -13.03 4.50
N LYS A 404 38.64 -13.75 5.57
CA LYS A 404 39.43 -13.98 6.80
C LYS A 404 39.74 -12.72 7.62
N MET A 405 39.07 -11.60 7.35
CA MET A 405 39.27 -10.37 8.12
C MET A 405 38.45 -10.38 9.42
N PRO A 406 38.98 -9.83 10.54
CA PRO A 406 38.31 -9.85 11.83
C PRO A 406 37.04 -9.00 11.80
N LEU A 407 35.90 -9.64 12.11
CA LEU A 407 34.59 -9.03 12.22
C LEU A 407 34.12 -9.12 13.68
N VAL A 408 33.93 -7.98 14.33
CA VAL A 408 33.46 -7.88 15.73
C VAL A 408 32.18 -7.05 15.76
N LEU A 409 31.16 -7.53 16.45
CA LEU A 409 29.84 -6.92 16.56
C LEU A 409 29.30 -7.10 18.00
N LYS A 410 28.74 -6.03 18.58
CA LYS A 410 28.11 -6.04 19.91
C LYS A 410 26.60 -6.26 19.75
N ALA A 411 26.03 -7.20 20.50
CA ALA A 411 24.59 -7.34 20.69
C ALA A 411 24.23 -6.76 22.06
N ASN A 412 23.47 -5.66 22.05
CA ASN A 412 22.95 -5.01 23.25
C ASN A 412 21.50 -5.45 23.46
N ILE A 413 21.13 -5.83 24.67
CA ILE A 413 19.79 -6.29 25.04
C ILE A 413 19.19 -5.26 25.99
N VAL A 414 18.18 -4.54 25.51
CA VAL A 414 17.57 -3.39 26.20
C VAL A 414 16.12 -3.71 26.51
N GLU A 415 15.73 -3.53 27.77
CA GLU A 415 14.35 -3.63 28.20
C GLU A 415 13.67 -2.26 28.12
N MET A 416 12.56 -2.16 27.40
CA MET A 416 11.81 -0.92 27.18
C MET A 416 10.31 -1.23 27.23
N ASP A 417 9.57 -0.59 28.14
CA ASP A 417 8.09 -0.71 28.28
C ASP A 417 7.58 -2.17 28.32
N GLY A 418 8.26 -3.05 29.06
CA GLY A 418 7.91 -4.47 29.18
C GLY A 418 8.16 -5.31 27.91
N LYS A 419 9.01 -4.83 27.01
CA LYS A 419 9.50 -5.56 25.83
C LYS A 419 11.01 -5.54 25.78
N ILE A 420 11.60 -6.58 25.21
CA ILE A 420 13.05 -6.68 25.05
C ILE A 420 13.42 -6.43 23.59
N LEU A 421 14.32 -5.47 23.39
CA LEU A 421 14.92 -5.09 22.12
C LEU A 421 16.34 -5.63 22.05
N VAL A 422 16.69 -6.31 20.95
CA VAL A 422 18.06 -6.71 20.64
C VAL A 422 18.60 -5.77 19.55
N ASP A 423 19.59 -4.96 19.91
CA ASP A 423 20.29 -3.99 19.05
C ASP A 423 21.68 -4.51 18.69
N PHE A 424 21.89 -4.87 17.43
CA PHE A 424 23.20 -5.27 16.93
C PHE A 424 23.95 -4.05 16.39
N ARG A 425 25.21 -3.90 16.80
CA ARG A 425 26.14 -2.86 16.34
C ARG A 425 27.43 -3.47 15.82
N LEU A 426 27.96 -2.92 14.73
CA LEU A 426 29.32 -3.20 14.29
C LEU A 426 30.32 -2.59 15.28
N SER A 427 31.45 -3.26 15.53
CA SER A 427 32.57 -2.73 16.31
C SER A 427 33.92 -2.84 15.60
N LYS A 428 34.11 -3.84 14.72
CA LYS A 428 35.28 -3.98 13.84
C LYS A 428 34.89 -4.77 12.59
N GLY A 429 35.45 -4.45 11.42
CA GLY A 429 35.19 -5.17 10.16
C GLY A 429 34.20 -4.44 9.25
N CYS A 430 33.60 -5.17 8.29
CA CYS A 430 32.79 -4.58 7.22
C CYS A 430 31.29 -4.55 7.53
N GLY A 431 30.65 -3.39 7.33
CA GLY A 431 29.22 -3.18 7.58
C GLY A 431 28.29 -4.15 6.83
N LEU A 432 28.54 -4.43 5.55
CA LEU A 432 27.69 -5.34 4.76
C LEU A 432 27.81 -6.80 5.23
N GLU A 433 29.01 -7.27 5.57
CA GLU A 433 29.19 -8.59 6.18
C GLU A 433 28.54 -8.66 7.57
N PHE A 434 28.63 -7.59 8.37
CA PHE A 434 27.87 -7.47 9.61
C PHE A 434 26.36 -7.56 9.38
N LYS A 435 25.78 -6.87 8.39
CA LYS A 435 24.36 -6.99 8.03
C LYS A 435 24.00 -8.42 7.60
N ARG A 436 24.84 -9.10 6.81
CA ARG A 436 24.66 -10.52 6.44
C ARG A 436 24.67 -11.44 7.67
N ARG A 437 25.61 -11.24 8.61
CA ARG A 437 25.68 -12.04 9.85
C ARG A 437 24.49 -11.76 10.77
N PHE A 438 24.08 -10.49 10.91
CA PHE A 438 22.88 -10.09 11.62
C PHE A 438 21.63 -10.76 11.06
N ILE A 439 21.43 -10.74 9.72
CA ILE A 439 20.28 -11.41 9.09
C ILE A 439 20.33 -12.92 9.40
N LYS A 440 21.49 -13.56 9.29
CA LYS A 440 21.64 -14.99 9.60
C LYS A 440 21.28 -15.32 11.05
N ILE A 441 21.80 -14.55 12.02
CA ILE A 441 21.51 -14.70 13.46
C ILE A 441 20.02 -14.46 13.72
N LYS A 442 19.45 -13.40 13.17
CA LYS A 442 18.02 -13.08 13.30
C LYS A 442 17.11 -14.20 12.75
N THR A 443 17.44 -14.76 11.58
CA THR A 443 16.68 -15.88 10.98
C THR A 443 16.78 -17.15 11.83
N LYS A 444 17.88 -17.38 12.54
CA LYS A 444 18.03 -18.50 13.48
C LYS A 444 17.27 -18.31 14.79
N LEU A 445 17.03 -17.06 15.19
CA LEU A 445 16.26 -16.68 16.39
C LEU A 445 14.79 -16.37 16.08
N ASP A 446 14.30 -16.69 14.88
CA ASP A 446 12.98 -16.27 14.40
C ASP A 446 11.83 -16.76 15.32
N ASP A 447 12.03 -17.90 15.98
CA ASP A 447 11.11 -18.47 16.97
C ASP A 447 10.89 -17.53 18.17
N ILE A 448 11.96 -16.97 18.73
CA ILE A 448 11.90 -16.00 19.84
C ILE A 448 11.72 -14.56 19.37
N THR A 449 12.09 -14.20 18.13
CA THR A 449 11.90 -12.83 17.65
C THR A 449 10.41 -12.52 17.50
N HIS A 450 10.04 -11.25 17.64
CA HIS A 450 8.93 -10.73 16.87
C HIS A 450 9.35 -10.69 15.40
N SER A 451 9.14 -11.83 14.73
CA SER A 451 9.25 -11.95 13.29
C SER A 451 8.42 -10.84 12.62
N ARG A 452 8.82 -10.43 11.41
CA ARG A 452 7.97 -9.56 10.57
C ARG A 452 6.81 -10.34 9.94
N ASP A 453 6.51 -11.55 10.44
CA ASP A 453 5.16 -12.08 10.33
C ASP A 453 4.22 -11.07 10.97
N SER A 454 3.27 -10.61 10.18
CA SER A 454 2.06 -9.94 10.64
C SER A 454 1.14 -10.97 11.31
N ASN A 455 1.64 -11.60 12.37
CA ASN A 455 0.97 -12.55 13.26
C ASN A 455 -0.23 -11.85 13.89
N CYS A 456 -1.37 -12.03 13.24
CA CYS A 456 -2.65 -11.48 13.64
C CYS A 456 -3.49 -12.55 14.33
N ASN A 457 -4.46 -12.09 15.09
CA ASN A 457 -5.51 -12.95 15.61
C ASN A 457 -6.48 -13.24 14.46
N VAL A 458 -6.98 -12.19 13.80
CA VAL A 458 -7.92 -12.29 12.67
C VAL A 458 -7.34 -11.61 11.43
N LEU A 459 -7.54 -12.22 10.26
CA LEU A 459 -7.07 -11.73 8.96
C LEU A 459 -8.25 -11.50 8.00
N PRO A 460 -8.81 -10.29 7.95
CA PRO A 460 -9.76 -9.88 6.91
C PRO A 460 -9.08 -9.62 5.57
N VAL A 461 -9.68 -10.14 4.51
CA VAL A 461 -9.25 -10.00 3.10
C VAL A 461 -10.26 -9.15 2.35
N GLY A 462 -9.83 -7.98 1.86
CA GLY A 462 -10.69 -6.98 1.24
C GLY A 462 -11.18 -5.96 2.25
N ALA A 463 -10.91 -4.68 1.99
CA ALA A 463 -11.33 -3.53 2.79
C ALA A 463 -12.59 -2.85 2.21
N GLY A 464 -13.47 -3.63 1.57
CA GLY A 464 -14.76 -3.16 1.08
C GLY A 464 -15.75 -2.83 2.20
N THR A 465 -17.01 -2.59 1.82
CA THR A 465 -18.11 -2.25 2.75
C THR A 465 -18.16 -3.13 4.00
N ALA A 466 -18.12 -4.46 3.83
CA ALA A 466 -18.15 -5.40 4.97
C ALA A 466 -16.80 -5.50 5.70
N GLY A 467 -15.71 -5.71 4.96
CA GLY A 467 -14.39 -5.96 5.53
C GLY A 467 -13.82 -4.78 6.31
N ALA A 468 -14.09 -3.53 5.90
CA ALA A 468 -13.70 -2.34 6.64
C ALA A 468 -14.44 -2.25 8.00
N THR A 469 -15.76 -2.46 7.99
CA THR A 469 -16.61 -2.46 9.19
C THR A 469 -16.21 -3.56 10.17
N LEU A 470 -16.05 -4.80 9.67
CA LEU A 470 -15.57 -5.94 10.47
C LEU A 470 -14.22 -5.67 11.10
N SER A 471 -13.26 -5.16 10.33
CA SER A 471 -11.91 -4.86 10.82
C SER A 471 -11.92 -3.82 11.93
N ALA A 472 -12.74 -2.76 11.79
CA ALA A 472 -12.91 -1.74 12.81
C ALA A 472 -13.53 -2.30 14.09
N ARG A 473 -14.60 -3.12 13.99
CA ARG A 473 -15.26 -3.73 15.16
C ARG A 473 -14.39 -4.75 15.89
N LEU A 474 -13.73 -5.64 15.16
CA LEU A 474 -12.81 -6.62 15.76
C LEU A 474 -11.62 -5.93 16.45
N ALA A 475 -11.11 -4.83 15.89
CA ALA A 475 -10.07 -4.02 16.52
C ALA A 475 -10.60 -3.25 17.75
N GLU A 476 -11.85 -2.79 17.74
CA GLU A 476 -12.54 -2.18 18.88
C GLU A 476 -12.66 -3.18 20.04
N ASP A 477 -13.15 -4.39 19.77
CA ASP A 477 -13.29 -5.50 20.75
C ASP A 477 -11.94 -6.03 21.25
N GLY A 478 -10.88 -5.83 20.46
CA GLY A 478 -9.51 -5.95 20.91
C GLY A 478 -8.67 -7.04 20.25
N HIS A 479 -9.22 -7.69 19.22
CA HIS A 479 -8.46 -8.59 18.37
C HIS A 479 -7.32 -7.83 17.67
N LYS A 480 -6.19 -8.52 17.43
CA LYS A 480 -5.14 -8.02 16.54
C LYS A 480 -5.54 -8.32 15.10
N VAL A 481 -5.86 -7.28 14.34
CA VAL A 481 -6.38 -7.40 12.97
C VAL A 481 -5.28 -7.11 11.95
N LEU A 482 -5.12 -7.98 10.95
CA LEU A 482 -4.38 -7.68 9.72
C LEU A 482 -5.36 -7.62 8.54
N LEU A 483 -5.64 -6.41 8.06
CA LEU A 483 -6.49 -6.17 6.90
C LEU A 483 -5.61 -6.08 5.65
N LEU A 484 -5.89 -6.93 4.65
CA LEU A 484 -5.24 -6.89 3.33
C LEU A 484 -6.20 -6.31 2.29
N GLU A 485 -5.76 -5.31 1.53
CA GLU A 485 -6.52 -4.66 0.46
C GLU A 485 -5.70 -4.59 -0.83
N ALA A 486 -6.28 -5.02 -1.96
CA ALA A 486 -5.61 -5.05 -3.26
C ALA A 486 -5.47 -3.66 -3.90
N GLY A 487 -6.34 -2.72 -3.54
CA GLY A 487 -6.29 -1.32 -3.92
C GLY A 487 -5.39 -0.44 -3.05
N GLY A 488 -5.28 0.82 -3.45
CA GLY A 488 -4.61 1.87 -2.68
C GLY A 488 -5.54 2.61 -1.72
N VAL A 489 -5.10 3.78 -1.24
CA VAL A 489 -5.95 4.73 -0.50
C VAL A 489 -6.64 5.66 -1.52
N ALA A 490 -7.91 6.00 -1.27
CA ALA A 490 -8.66 6.93 -2.12
C ALA A 490 -8.04 8.34 -2.08
N PRO A 491 -7.76 9.00 -3.22
CA PRO A 491 -7.39 10.42 -3.22
C PRO A 491 -8.63 11.30 -2.98
N PRO A 492 -8.47 12.55 -2.49
CA PRO A 492 -9.59 13.37 -2.02
C PRO A 492 -10.69 13.68 -3.05
N PHE A 493 -10.43 13.58 -4.36
CA PHE A 493 -11.45 13.83 -5.38
C PHE A 493 -12.50 12.71 -5.47
N LEU A 494 -12.23 11.51 -4.93
CA LEU A 494 -13.25 10.45 -4.77
C LEU A 494 -14.32 10.82 -3.72
N ASP A 495 -14.06 11.83 -2.88
CA ASP A 495 -15.05 12.36 -1.94
C ASP A 495 -16.19 13.13 -2.63
N ILE A 496 -16.03 13.52 -3.90
CA ILE A 496 -16.98 14.38 -4.62
C ILE A 496 -18.11 13.54 -5.22
N PRO A 497 -19.38 13.65 -4.75
CA PRO A 497 -20.48 12.80 -5.19
C PRO A 497 -20.69 12.79 -6.72
N LEU A 498 -20.70 13.98 -7.34
CA LEU A 498 -20.96 14.17 -8.77
C LEU A 498 -19.96 13.45 -9.69
N LEU A 499 -18.72 13.19 -9.22
CA LEU A 499 -17.69 12.56 -10.04
C LEU A 499 -17.77 11.03 -10.09
N ALA A 500 -18.79 10.41 -9.47
CA ALA A 500 -18.93 8.94 -9.42
C ALA A 500 -18.76 8.23 -10.78
N PRO A 501 -19.34 8.70 -11.91
CA PRO A 501 -19.16 8.04 -13.21
C PRO A 501 -17.71 8.09 -13.74
N LEU A 502 -16.91 9.09 -13.37
CA LEU A 502 -15.51 9.24 -13.79
C LEU A 502 -14.55 8.28 -13.08
N ILE A 503 -14.97 7.65 -11.99
CA ILE A 503 -14.15 6.68 -11.24
C ILE A 503 -14.23 5.29 -11.89
N GLN A 504 -15.26 5.02 -12.72
CA GLN A 504 -15.39 3.76 -13.46
C GLN A 504 -14.33 3.66 -14.56
N ASN A 505 -13.83 2.44 -14.83
CA ASN A 505 -12.69 2.19 -15.72
C ASN A 505 -11.37 2.90 -15.29
N SER A 506 -11.26 3.35 -14.04
CA SER A 506 -10.03 3.94 -13.48
C SER A 506 -9.17 2.90 -12.74
N PRO A 507 -7.94 3.21 -12.28
CA PRO A 507 -7.15 2.32 -11.43
C PRO A 507 -7.77 1.98 -10.07
N TYR A 508 -8.83 2.69 -9.66
CA TYR A 508 -9.60 2.45 -8.43
C TYR A 508 -10.79 1.50 -8.66
N ASP A 509 -10.93 0.97 -9.87
CA ASP A 509 -11.96 0.03 -10.29
C ASP A 509 -11.30 -1.32 -10.64
N TRP A 510 -11.97 -2.42 -10.34
CA TRP A 510 -11.60 -3.76 -10.81
C TRP A 510 -11.91 -3.97 -12.30
N GLN A 511 -12.81 -3.17 -12.87
CA GLN A 511 -13.16 -3.16 -14.29
C GLN A 511 -13.66 -4.53 -14.79
N TYR A 512 -14.49 -5.20 -13.98
CA TYR A 512 -15.06 -6.49 -14.37
C TYR A 512 -15.99 -6.34 -15.57
N ILE A 513 -15.98 -7.34 -16.45
CA ILE A 513 -16.83 -7.42 -17.63
C ILE A 513 -17.39 -8.84 -17.68
N THR A 514 -18.69 -8.98 -17.94
CA THR A 514 -19.33 -10.30 -18.05
C THR A 514 -18.88 -11.05 -19.30
N VAL A 515 -19.15 -12.35 -19.38
CA VAL A 515 -19.20 -13.03 -20.69
C VAL A 515 -20.32 -12.42 -21.56
N PRO A 516 -20.25 -12.55 -22.90
CA PRO A 516 -21.35 -12.15 -23.79
C PRO A 516 -22.66 -12.80 -23.36
N GLN A 517 -23.69 -11.99 -23.14
CA GLN A 517 -25.00 -12.46 -22.69
C GLN A 517 -25.84 -12.90 -23.89
N GLN A 518 -26.60 -13.98 -23.74
CA GLN A 518 -27.43 -14.55 -24.81
C GLN A 518 -28.77 -13.80 -24.95
N ASN A 519 -29.44 -13.56 -23.82
CA ASN A 519 -30.79 -13.00 -23.79
C ASN A 519 -30.83 -11.50 -23.46
N ALA A 520 -29.70 -10.89 -23.14
CA ALA A 520 -29.61 -9.56 -22.55
C ALA A 520 -28.44 -8.76 -23.13
N CYS A 521 -28.37 -7.47 -22.79
CA CYS A 521 -27.26 -6.57 -23.13
C CYS A 521 -26.94 -6.46 -24.64
N LYS A 522 -27.84 -6.83 -25.55
CA LYS A 522 -27.54 -6.91 -27.01
C LYS A 522 -27.16 -5.57 -27.66
N GLY A 523 -27.49 -4.44 -27.03
CA GLY A 523 -27.07 -3.11 -27.47
C GLY A 523 -25.70 -2.65 -26.93
N LEU A 524 -25.10 -3.42 -26.01
CA LEU A 524 -23.81 -3.13 -25.40
C LEU A 524 -22.64 -3.68 -26.24
N ILE A 525 -21.44 -3.18 -26.00
CA ILE A 525 -20.21 -3.66 -26.66
C ILE A 525 -20.06 -5.16 -26.41
N ASN A 526 -19.98 -5.94 -27.50
CA ASN A 526 -19.86 -7.41 -27.51
C ASN A 526 -20.96 -8.17 -26.74
N ASN A 527 -22.13 -7.56 -26.50
CA ASN A 527 -23.19 -8.08 -25.62
C ASN A 527 -22.73 -8.30 -24.17
N GLN A 528 -21.71 -7.56 -23.70
CA GLN A 528 -21.14 -7.69 -22.36
C GLN A 528 -21.57 -6.56 -21.44
N SER A 529 -21.89 -6.87 -20.18
CA SER A 529 -22.16 -5.87 -19.14
C SER A 529 -20.86 -5.45 -18.46
N ARG A 530 -20.73 -4.16 -18.13
CA ARG A 530 -19.59 -3.60 -17.37
C ARG A 530 -19.95 -3.49 -15.89
N TRP A 531 -19.14 -4.10 -15.04
CA TRP A 531 -19.37 -4.21 -13.59
C TRP A 531 -18.25 -3.47 -12.83
N PRO A 532 -18.35 -2.14 -12.66
CA PRO A 532 -17.43 -1.37 -11.83
C PRO A 532 -17.52 -1.81 -10.35
N VAL A 533 -16.39 -2.16 -9.76
CA VAL A 533 -16.26 -2.62 -8.36
C VAL A 533 -15.02 -1.98 -7.76
N GLY A 534 -15.13 -1.43 -6.54
CA GLY A 534 -14.03 -0.64 -5.97
C GLY A 534 -12.79 -1.47 -5.64
N LYS A 535 -11.65 -1.07 -6.21
CA LYS A 535 -10.29 -1.54 -5.94
C LYS A 535 -9.51 -0.46 -5.19
N VAL A 536 -9.97 -0.17 -3.97
CA VAL A 536 -9.48 0.93 -3.12
C VAL A 536 -9.92 0.65 -1.68
N LEU A 537 -9.24 1.22 -0.68
CA LEU A 537 -9.70 1.19 0.70
C LEU A 537 -11.13 1.76 0.80
N GLY A 538 -12.06 1.00 1.39
CA GLY A 538 -13.51 1.28 1.38
C GLY A 538 -14.28 0.53 0.27
N GLY A 539 -13.57 -0.03 -0.72
CA GLY A 539 -14.12 -0.77 -1.86
C GLY A 539 -15.21 0.01 -2.60
N THR A 540 -16.29 -0.66 -3.00
CA THR A 540 -17.38 -0.03 -3.76
C THR A 540 -18.10 1.10 -3.00
N SER A 541 -17.93 1.25 -1.67
CA SER A 541 -18.46 2.46 -0.98
C SER A 541 -17.78 3.76 -1.45
N ARG A 542 -16.57 3.67 -2.02
CA ARG A 542 -15.86 4.79 -2.68
C ARG A 542 -16.32 5.07 -4.12
N LEU A 543 -17.06 4.16 -4.75
CA LEU A 543 -17.51 4.26 -6.15
C LEU A 543 -19.04 4.41 -6.30
N ASN A 544 -19.82 4.00 -5.29
CA ASN A 544 -21.28 3.94 -5.38
C ASN A 544 -21.96 5.32 -5.53
N TYR A 545 -23.27 5.31 -5.75
CA TYR A 545 -24.12 6.52 -5.80
C TYR A 545 -24.66 6.92 -4.41
N MET A 546 -23.98 6.51 -3.32
CA MET A 546 -24.28 6.84 -1.91
C MET A 546 -25.69 6.52 -1.40
N LEU A 547 -26.57 5.88 -2.17
CA LEU A 547 -27.96 5.62 -1.80
C LEU A 547 -28.07 4.72 -0.55
N TYR A 548 -28.84 5.18 0.43
CA TYR A 548 -29.16 4.43 1.63
C TYR A 548 -30.61 3.91 1.56
N VAL A 549 -30.74 2.63 1.26
CA VAL A 549 -32.02 1.91 1.28
C VAL A 549 -31.84 0.64 2.11
N ARG A 550 -32.78 0.34 3.00
CA ARG A 550 -32.71 -0.80 3.91
C ARG A 550 -33.31 -2.09 3.35
N GLY A 551 -34.06 -2.05 2.25
CA GLY A 551 -34.89 -3.18 1.83
C GLY A 551 -36.18 -3.30 2.65
N HIS A 552 -37.01 -4.28 2.30
CA HIS A 552 -38.26 -4.56 2.99
C HIS A 552 -38.02 -5.54 4.16
N PRO A 553 -38.65 -5.37 5.34
CA PRO A 553 -38.34 -6.20 6.51
C PRO A 553 -38.47 -7.71 6.29
N LEU A 554 -39.43 -8.13 5.45
CA LEU A 554 -39.64 -9.55 5.12
C LEU A 554 -38.48 -10.15 4.30
N ASP A 555 -37.71 -9.36 3.55
CA ASP A 555 -36.54 -9.86 2.80
C ASP A 555 -35.55 -10.58 3.74
N TYR A 556 -35.41 -10.07 4.97
CA TYR A 556 -34.47 -10.57 5.98
C TYR A 556 -35.00 -11.70 6.85
N SER A 557 -36.32 -11.94 6.82
CA SER A 557 -37.00 -12.90 7.69
C SER A 557 -36.49 -14.33 7.51
N GLU A 558 -36.18 -14.71 6.27
CA GLU A 558 -35.60 -16.01 5.92
C GLU A 558 -34.09 -16.05 6.14
N TRP A 559 -33.40 -14.91 5.99
CA TRP A 559 -31.94 -14.84 6.09
C TRP A 559 -31.49 -14.97 7.55
N LEU A 560 -32.01 -14.10 8.44
CA LEU A 560 -31.48 -13.87 9.79
C LEU A 560 -32.58 -13.37 10.75
N PRO A 561 -33.58 -14.20 11.12
CA PRO A 561 -34.78 -13.76 11.85
C PRO A 561 -34.50 -13.10 13.22
N GLU A 562 -33.38 -13.41 13.86
CA GLU A 562 -33.00 -12.93 15.20
C GLU A 562 -32.52 -11.47 15.26
N PHE A 563 -32.34 -10.77 14.13
CA PHE A 563 -31.51 -9.55 14.11
C PHE A 563 -32.13 -8.32 13.40
N ILE A 564 -33.47 -8.29 13.26
CA ILE A 564 -34.17 -7.22 12.53
C ILE A 564 -34.17 -5.88 13.28
N GLU A 565 -34.15 -5.84 14.62
CA GLU A 565 -34.36 -4.59 15.38
C GLU A 565 -33.10 -3.79 15.81
N PRO A 566 -32.02 -4.37 16.39
CA PRO A 566 -31.01 -3.56 17.09
C PRO A 566 -30.15 -2.65 16.19
N VAL A 567 -29.84 -3.11 14.98
CA VAL A 567 -29.00 -2.37 14.01
C VAL A 567 -29.85 -1.45 13.11
N THR A 568 -31.14 -1.75 12.93
CA THR A 568 -32.05 -0.92 12.13
C THR A 568 -32.55 0.30 12.92
N GLN A 569 -32.73 0.20 14.24
CA GLN A 569 -33.19 1.34 15.05
C GLN A 569 -32.12 2.44 15.21
N ASN A 570 -30.82 2.09 15.27
CA ASN A 570 -29.74 3.02 15.62
C ASN A 570 -28.88 3.52 14.43
N GLY A 571 -29.37 3.42 13.19
CA GLY A 571 -28.71 4.00 12.00
C GLY A 571 -27.47 3.26 11.47
N GLY A 572 -26.82 2.44 12.30
CA GLY A 572 -25.56 1.77 11.96
C GLY A 572 -24.35 2.71 11.98
N PRO A 573 -23.19 2.30 11.47
CA PRO A 573 -21.97 3.11 11.53
C PRO A 573 -21.90 4.20 10.45
N MET A 574 -22.91 4.35 9.59
CA MET A 574 -22.90 5.29 8.46
C MET A 574 -23.46 6.67 8.83
N ASN A 575 -22.83 7.70 8.29
CA ASN A 575 -23.41 9.04 8.30
C ASN A 575 -24.46 9.15 7.18
N VAL A 576 -25.73 9.06 7.54
CA VAL A 576 -26.88 9.09 6.61
C VAL A 576 -27.60 10.43 6.74
N ASN A 577 -27.70 11.15 5.62
CA ASN A 577 -28.38 12.45 5.54
C ASN A 577 -29.38 12.45 4.38
N ASN A 578 -30.25 13.46 4.34
CA ASN A 578 -31.06 13.74 3.15
C ASN A 578 -30.17 14.34 2.04
N LEU A 579 -30.65 14.33 0.78
CA LEU A 579 -30.01 15.08 -0.30
C LEU A 579 -29.79 16.55 0.11
N LYS A 580 -28.56 17.04 -0.03
CA LYS A 580 -28.26 18.48 0.12
C LYS A 580 -28.79 19.31 -1.05
N TRP A 581 -28.77 18.74 -2.25
CA TRP A 581 -29.14 19.41 -3.49
C TRP A 581 -29.97 18.47 -4.37
N ASN A 582 -31.04 19.00 -4.98
CA ASN A 582 -31.86 18.34 -6.00
C ASN A 582 -32.37 19.38 -7.00
N THR A 583 -32.71 18.95 -8.21
CA THR A 583 -33.40 19.77 -9.22
C THR A 583 -34.89 19.88 -8.95
N CYS A 584 -35.56 20.81 -9.64
CA CYS A 584 -37.02 20.93 -9.62
C CYS A 584 -37.74 19.72 -10.23
N LEU A 585 -37.06 18.89 -11.04
CA LEU A 585 -37.61 17.65 -11.60
C LEU A 585 -38.17 16.73 -10.51
N ALA A 586 -37.47 16.65 -9.38
CA ALA A 586 -37.90 15.83 -8.26
C ALA A 586 -39.32 16.22 -7.83
N ASP A 587 -39.59 17.51 -7.65
CA ASP A 587 -40.87 17.98 -7.13
C ASP A 587 -42.02 17.81 -8.15
N VAL A 588 -41.74 17.90 -9.46
CA VAL A 588 -42.71 17.63 -10.53
C VAL A 588 -43.12 16.15 -10.58
N ILE A 589 -42.17 15.21 -10.58
CA ILE A 589 -42.48 13.77 -10.57
C ILE A 589 -43.18 13.38 -9.26
N LEU A 590 -42.75 13.96 -8.14
CA LEU A 590 -43.37 13.78 -6.83
C LEU A 590 -44.83 14.26 -6.80
N GLN A 591 -45.20 15.26 -7.61
CA GLN A 591 -46.59 15.71 -7.82
C GLN A 591 -47.37 14.78 -8.77
N GLY A 592 -46.78 14.33 -9.88
CA GLY A 592 -47.41 13.33 -10.76
C GLY A 592 -47.72 12.01 -10.04
N LEU A 593 -46.88 11.60 -9.09
CA LEU A 593 -47.15 10.44 -8.22
C LEU A 593 -48.33 10.66 -7.25
N VAL A 594 -48.66 11.91 -6.90
CA VAL A 594 -49.88 12.25 -6.16
C VAL A 594 -51.11 12.10 -7.06
N GLU A 595 -51.05 12.59 -8.30
CA GLU A 595 -52.14 12.45 -9.29
C GLU A 595 -52.48 10.97 -9.58
N LEU A 596 -51.47 10.11 -9.63
CA LEU A 596 -51.65 8.65 -9.78
C LEU A 596 -52.11 7.93 -8.49
N ASN A 597 -52.25 8.63 -7.37
CA ASN A 597 -52.45 8.04 -6.03
C ASN A 597 -51.37 6.99 -5.66
N GLN A 598 -50.14 7.15 -6.17
CA GLN A 598 -48.98 6.29 -5.90
C GLN A 598 -47.90 7.01 -5.07
N ARG A 599 -48.31 7.98 -4.25
CA ARG A 599 -47.37 8.75 -3.42
C ARG A 599 -46.67 7.90 -2.34
N ILE A 600 -47.38 6.91 -1.81
CA ILE A 600 -46.88 6.01 -0.77
C ILE A 600 -45.83 5.08 -1.39
N GLY A 601 -44.65 4.99 -0.77
CA GLY A 601 -43.52 4.20 -1.27
C GLY A 601 -42.47 5.00 -2.04
N PHE A 602 -42.70 6.28 -2.36
CA PHE A 602 -41.76 7.14 -3.10
C PHE A 602 -41.22 8.30 -2.25
N MET A 603 -39.92 8.58 -2.35
CA MET A 603 -39.23 9.62 -1.57
C MET A 603 -38.00 10.18 -2.28
N LYS A 604 -37.56 11.39 -1.89
CA LYS A 604 -36.18 11.82 -2.13
C LYS A 604 -35.25 10.93 -1.31
N PRO A 605 -34.16 10.37 -1.88
CA PRO A 605 -33.35 9.36 -1.20
C PRO A 605 -32.59 9.92 0.01
N GLN A 606 -32.40 9.05 1.00
CA GLN A 606 -31.35 9.22 1.99
C GLN A 606 -30.01 8.76 1.40
N VAL A 607 -28.92 9.44 1.78
CA VAL A 607 -27.60 9.26 1.18
C VAL A 607 -26.49 9.23 2.23
N SER A 608 -25.46 8.40 2.00
CA SER A 608 -24.26 8.30 2.81
C SER A 608 -23.28 9.44 2.50
N ILE A 609 -23.61 10.65 2.98
CA ILE A 609 -22.85 11.88 2.78
C ILE A 609 -22.61 12.55 4.13
N GLN A 610 -21.43 13.15 4.30
CA GLN A 610 -21.06 14.01 5.42
C GLN A 610 -20.51 15.33 4.88
N ASP A 611 -21.03 16.47 5.34
CA ASP A 611 -20.55 17.81 4.96
C ASP A 611 -20.48 18.05 3.44
N GLY A 612 -21.42 17.46 2.69
CA GLY A 612 -21.48 17.50 1.21
C GLY A 612 -20.57 16.50 0.50
N LYS A 613 -19.67 15.84 1.23
CA LYS A 613 -18.74 14.82 0.73
C LYS A 613 -19.32 13.42 0.89
N ARG A 614 -18.96 12.51 -0.01
CA ARG A 614 -19.17 11.07 0.14
C ARG A 614 -18.67 10.57 1.49
N TRP A 615 -19.52 9.87 2.22
CA TRP A 615 -19.11 9.09 3.39
C TRP A 615 -18.94 7.62 3.00
N SER A 616 -17.82 7.01 3.38
CA SER A 616 -17.42 5.65 2.99
C SER A 616 -16.85 4.86 4.17
N THR A 617 -16.87 3.53 4.08
CA THR A 617 -16.59 2.64 5.25
C THR A 617 -15.15 2.66 5.73
N ASP A 618 -14.19 3.10 4.91
CA ASP A 618 -12.78 3.28 5.31
C ASP A 618 -12.59 4.35 6.39
N ASN A 619 -13.55 5.28 6.55
CA ASN A 619 -13.54 6.24 7.67
C ASN A 619 -13.54 5.54 9.04
N LEU A 620 -14.15 4.36 9.15
CA LEU A 620 -14.17 3.55 10.38
C LEU A 620 -12.77 3.04 10.75
N LEU A 621 -11.90 2.85 9.76
CA LEU A 621 -10.57 2.27 9.96
C LEU A 621 -9.61 3.25 10.63
N HIS A 622 -9.74 4.55 10.36
CA HIS A 622 -8.84 5.57 10.89
C HIS A 622 -8.77 5.56 12.43
N LYS A 623 -9.92 5.40 13.10
CA LYS A 623 -10.04 5.43 14.58
C LYS A 623 -9.24 4.33 15.29
N TYR A 624 -9.06 3.15 14.67
CA TYR A 624 -8.42 1.98 15.32
C TYR A 624 -7.06 1.60 14.71
N SER A 625 -6.66 2.24 13.61
CA SER A 625 -5.42 2.02 12.85
C SER A 625 -4.10 2.17 13.63
N GLN A 626 -4.12 2.77 14.83
CA GLN A 626 -2.89 3.18 15.54
C GLN A 626 -2.44 2.26 16.69
N LYS A 627 -3.25 1.25 17.11
CA LYS A 627 -2.89 0.37 18.24
C LYS A 627 -3.20 -1.13 18.09
N LYS A 628 -4.23 -1.54 17.33
CA LYS A 628 -4.67 -2.96 17.24
C LYS A 628 -4.88 -3.50 15.82
N MET A 629 -4.85 -2.64 14.81
CA MET A 629 -5.09 -3.00 13.42
C MET A 629 -3.91 -2.60 12.53
N THR A 630 -3.46 -3.51 11.68
CA THR A 630 -2.49 -3.25 10.60
C THR A 630 -3.23 -3.35 9.27
N ILE A 631 -3.01 -2.39 8.37
CA ILE A 631 -3.60 -2.39 7.02
C ILE A 631 -2.45 -2.45 6.01
N ILE A 632 -2.50 -3.41 5.09
CA ILE A 632 -1.60 -3.50 3.95
C ILE A 632 -2.42 -3.26 2.68
N THR A 633 -2.15 -2.13 2.01
CA THR A 633 -2.72 -1.80 0.69
C THR A 633 -1.84 -2.35 -0.43
N HIS A 634 -2.38 -2.41 -1.65
CA HIS A 634 -1.72 -3.05 -2.80
C HIS A 634 -1.32 -4.51 -2.53
N ALA A 635 -2.12 -5.22 -1.72
CA ALA A 635 -1.95 -6.62 -1.33
C ALA A 635 -3.02 -7.49 -1.99
N HIS A 636 -2.69 -8.07 -3.14
CA HIS A 636 -3.59 -8.95 -3.89
C HIS A 636 -3.55 -10.36 -3.30
N VAL A 637 -4.61 -10.78 -2.62
CA VAL A 637 -4.69 -12.14 -2.04
C VAL A 637 -4.95 -13.15 -3.14
N GLU A 638 -4.10 -14.18 -3.20
CA GLU A 638 -4.13 -15.23 -4.22
C GLU A 638 -4.99 -16.42 -3.78
N LYS A 639 -4.76 -16.88 -2.54
CA LYS A 639 -5.45 -18.05 -1.95
C LYS A 639 -5.29 -18.12 -0.43
N VAL A 640 -6.17 -18.87 0.21
CA VAL A 640 -6.11 -19.26 1.62
C VAL A 640 -5.09 -20.39 1.80
N LEU A 641 -4.31 -20.32 2.88
CA LEU A 641 -3.42 -21.39 3.31
C LEU A 641 -4.20 -22.35 4.20
N ILE A 642 -4.29 -23.61 3.79
CA ILE A 642 -5.12 -24.63 4.46
C ILE A 642 -4.24 -25.79 4.91
N LYS A 643 -4.43 -26.24 6.16
CA LYS A 643 -3.84 -27.46 6.73
C LYS A 643 -4.91 -28.25 7.46
N SER A 644 -5.14 -29.51 7.06
CA SER A 644 -6.14 -30.40 7.69
C SER A 644 -7.51 -29.74 7.87
N ASN A 645 -8.08 -29.20 6.79
CA ASN A 645 -9.34 -28.43 6.75
C ASN A 645 -9.38 -27.17 7.64
N THR A 646 -8.25 -26.70 8.17
CA THR A 646 -8.14 -25.46 8.95
C THR A 646 -7.44 -24.39 8.13
N ALA A 647 -8.03 -23.21 8.00
CA ALA A 647 -7.34 -22.05 7.42
C ALA A 647 -6.33 -21.50 8.43
N THR A 648 -5.07 -21.42 8.02
CA THR A 648 -3.95 -20.96 8.86
C THR A 648 -3.46 -19.57 8.49
N GLY A 649 -3.97 -19.00 7.39
CA GLY A 649 -3.51 -17.72 6.85
C GLY A 649 -3.85 -17.57 5.37
N VAL A 650 -3.19 -16.64 4.70
CA VAL A 650 -3.34 -16.42 3.25
C VAL A 650 -1.99 -16.20 2.56
N GLN A 651 -1.93 -16.49 1.27
CA GLN A 651 -0.85 -16.10 0.38
C GLN A 651 -1.30 -14.88 -0.44
N PHE A 652 -0.45 -13.86 -0.55
CA PHE A 652 -0.76 -12.61 -1.24
C PHE A 652 0.45 -12.01 -1.94
N MET A 653 0.21 -11.30 -3.03
CA MET A 653 1.24 -10.56 -3.77
C MET A 653 1.19 -9.08 -3.42
N THR A 654 2.35 -8.48 -3.15
CA THR A 654 2.51 -7.01 -3.14
C THR A 654 3.90 -6.64 -3.66
N LEU A 655 4.01 -5.52 -4.39
CA LEU A 655 5.27 -5.07 -5.02
C LEU A 655 5.97 -6.19 -5.83
N ASN A 656 5.18 -6.99 -6.56
CA ASN A 656 5.62 -8.16 -7.34
C ASN A 656 6.39 -9.23 -6.53
N LYS A 657 6.19 -9.28 -5.21
CA LYS A 657 6.72 -10.31 -4.32
C LYS A 657 5.55 -11.03 -3.64
N VAL A 658 5.67 -12.35 -3.50
CA VAL A 658 4.67 -13.19 -2.82
C VAL A 658 5.02 -13.30 -1.34
N TYR A 659 4.03 -13.06 -0.50
CA TYR A 659 4.10 -13.10 0.96
C TYR A 659 3.07 -14.07 1.51
N LYS A 660 3.27 -14.46 2.78
CA LYS A 660 2.29 -15.22 3.56
C LYS A 660 2.00 -14.45 4.83
N ALA A 661 0.73 -14.42 5.23
CA ALA A 661 0.30 -13.88 6.51
C ALA A 661 -0.47 -14.94 7.27
N ILE A 662 -0.17 -15.09 8.56
CA ILE A 662 -0.68 -16.17 9.41
C ILE A 662 -1.73 -15.61 10.37
N ALA A 663 -2.85 -16.31 10.50
CA ALA A 663 -3.99 -15.94 11.32
C ALA A 663 -4.24 -17.02 12.39
N LYS A 664 -4.33 -16.62 13.66
CA LYS A 664 -4.48 -17.57 14.78
C LYS A 664 -5.93 -17.98 15.06
N GLU A 665 -6.85 -17.04 14.97
CA GLU A 665 -8.28 -17.21 15.25
C GLU A 665 -9.07 -17.39 13.95
N GLY A 666 -8.67 -16.74 12.85
CA GLY A 666 -9.11 -17.13 11.50
C GLY A 666 -8.96 -16.10 10.39
N VAL A 667 -9.28 -16.57 9.19
CA VAL A 667 -9.31 -15.80 7.94
C VAL A 667 -10.76 -15.45 7.61
N ILE A 668 -11.01 -14.17 7.32
CA ILE A 668 -12.33 -13.67 6.88
C ILE A 668 -12.19 -13.15 5.45
N LEU A 669 -12.92 -13.73 4.51
CA LEU A 669 -12.99 -13.23 3.13
C LEU A 669 -14.11 -12.19 3.01
N SER A 670 -13.75 -10.99 2.57
CA SER A 670 -14.64 -9.84 2.33
C SER A 670 -14.29 -9.16 0.99
N ALA A 671 -13.88 -9.95 0.00
CA ALA A 671 -13.46 -9.50 -1.33
C ALA A 671 -14.63 -9.32 -2.33
N GLY A 672 -15.88 -9.37 -1.84
CA GLY A 672 -17.11 -9.13 -2.60
C GLY A 672 -17.55 -10.34 -3.41
N ALA A 673 -18.73 -10.20 -4.04
CA ALA A 673 -19.39 -11.26 -4.82
C ALA A 673 -18.55 -11.87 -5.97
N ILE A 674 -17.46 -11.21 -6.38
CA ILE A 674 -16.56 -11.70 -7.44
C ILE A 674 -15.22 -12.20 -6.86
N GLY A 675 -14.62 -11.44 -5.94
CA GLY A 675 -13.30 -11.77 -5.39
C GLY A 675 -13.33 -12.93 -4.40
N THR A 676 -14.35 -13.00 -3.54
CA THR A 676 -14.48 -14.05 -2.52
C THR A 676 -14.64 -15.46 -3.11
N PRO A 677 -15.55 -15.75 -4.07
CA PRO A 677 -15.60 -17.07 -4.68
C PRO A 677 -14.34 -17.41 -5.48
N LYS A 678 -13.70 -16.43 -6.14
CA LYS A 678 -12.43 -16.62 -6.85
C LYS A 678 -11.33 -17.11 -5.90
N ILE A 679 -11.16 -16.47 -4.74
CA ILE A 679 -10.14 -16.84 -3.73
C ILE A 679 -10.44 -18.23 -3.16
N LEU A 680 -11.71 -18.57 -2.89
CA LEU A 680 -12.10 -19.90 -2.42
C LEU A 680 -11.76 -20.99 -3.45
N MET A 681 -12.13 -20.79 -4.73
CA MET A 681 -11.84 -21.76 -5.80
C MET A 681 -10.33 -21.95 -6.00
N LEU A 682 -9.52 -20.88 -6.01
CA LEU A 682 -8.05 -20.96 -6.04
C LEU A 682 -7.42 -21.60 -4.79
N SER A 683 -8.20 -21.73 -3.72
CA SER A 683 -7.83 -22.45 -2.49
C SER A 683 -8.27 -23.93 -2.50
N GLY A 684 -8.88 -24.42 -3.59
CA GLY A 684 -9.44 -25.77 -3.67
C GLY A 684 -10.81 -25.93 -3.02
N ILE A 685 -11.57 -24.85 -2.84
CA ILE A 685 -12.93 -24.87 -2.28
C ILE A 685 -13.91 -24.36 -3.33
N GLY A 686 -14.71 -25.27 -3.90
CA GLY A 686 -15.63 -24.95 -4.99
C GLY A 686 -16.13 -26.18 -5.73
N PRO A 687 -16.82 -26.02 -6.87
CA PRO A 687 -17.43 -27.13 -7.60
C PRO A 687 -16.35 -28.07 -8.14
N ARG A 688 -16.38 -29.35 -7.70
CA ARG A 688 -15.32 -30.32 -7.99
C ARG A 688 -14.91 -30.39 -9.45
N GLU A 689 -15.86 -30.62 -10.35
CA GLU A 689 -15.61 -30.79 -11.79
C GLU A 689 -14.82 -29.60 -12.36
N HIS A 690 -15.25 -28.37 -12.05
CA HIS A 690 -14.59 -27.15 -12.52
C HIS A 690 -13.18 -26.94 -11.94
N LEU A 691 -12.92 -27.41 -10.71
CA LEU A 691 -11.60 -27.37 -10.10
C LEU A 691 -10.66 -28.43 -10.68
N GLU A 692 -11.19 -29.64 -10.93
CA GLU A 692 -10.45 -30.75 -11.54
C GLU A 692 -10.06 -30.43 -13.00
N ASP A 693 -10.96 -29.81 -13.78
CA ASP A 693 -10.69 -29.29 -15.14
C ASP A 693 -9.49 -28.32 -15.17
N LEU A 694 -9.29 -27.54 -14.11
CA LEU A 694 -8.19 -26.59 -13.95
C LEU A 694 -6.98 -27.17 -13.20
N ASN A 695 -6.95 -28.47 -12.93
CA ASN A 695 -5.92 -29.17 -12.16
C ASN A 695 -5.71 -28.60 -10.74
N ILE A 696 -6.77 -28.07 -10.12
CA ILE A 696 -6.75 -27.58 -8.74
C ILE A 696 -7.16 -28.73 -7.81
N ASN A 697 -6.30 -29.06 -6.83
CA ASN A 697 -6.63 -30.08 -5.83
C ASN A 697 -7.86 -29.67 -4.98
N VAL A 698 -8.94 -30.44 -5.10
CA VAL A 698 -10.19 -30.22 -4.37
C VAL A 698 -10.03 -30.57 -2.89
N ILE A 699 -10.27 -29.59 -2.02
CA ILE A 699 -10.31 -29.72 -0.55
C ILE A 699 -11.77 -29.83 -0.08
N ARG A 700 -12.66 -28.99 -0.65
CA ARG A 700 -14.10 -29.02 -0.38
C ARG A 700 -14.89 -28.79 -1.65
N ASP A 701 -15.78 -29.74 -1.93
CA ASP A 701 -16.78 -29.69 -2.98
C ASP A 701 -17.98 -28.89 -2.47
N LEU A 702 -18.15 -27.65 -2.96
CA LEU A 702 -19.19 -26.71 -2.55
C LEU A 702 -19.62 -25.87 -3.77
N PRO A 703 -20.87 -25.37 -3.85
CA PRO A 703 -21.37 -24.59 -4.99
C PRO A 703 -20.84 -23.13 -5.02
N VAL A 704 -19.56 -22.94 -4.72
CA VAL A 704 -18.89 -21.63 -4.76
C VAL A 704 -18.95 -21.05 -6.17
N GLY A 705 -19.32 -19.77 -6.27
CA GLY A 705 -19.48 -19.06 -7.53
C GLY A 705 -20.88 -19.21 -8.14
N GLN A 706 -21.67 -20.22 -7.77
CA GLN A 706 -23.04 -20.40 -8.27
C GLN A 706 -24.02 -19.42 -7.56
N HIS A 707 -25.26 -19.32 -8.06
CA HIS A 707 -26.27 -18.39 -7.53
C HIS A 707 -25.83 -16.92 -7.59
N LEU A 708 -25.15 -16.51 -8.67
CA LEU A 708 -24.86 -15.11 -8.93
C LEU A 708 -26.16 -14.39 -9.28
N ILE A 709 -26.55 -13.41 -8.47
CA ILE A 709 -27.74 -12.57 -8.68
C ILE A 709 -27.35 -11.09 -8.65
N ASP A 710 -28.04 -10.26 -9.43
CA ASP A 710 -27.80 -8.82 -9.51
C ASP A 710 -29.10 -8.09 -9.91
N HIS A 711 -29.27 -6.86 -9.43
CA HIS A 711 -30.39 -6.00 -9.82
C HIS A 711 -30.14 -5.44 -11.22
N VAL A 712 -31.08 -5.62 -12.15
CA VAL A 712 -31.01 -5.05 -13.50
C VAL A 712 -32.02 -3.93 -13.71
N LEU A 713 -31.66 -2.96 -14.56
CA LEU A 713 -32.49 -1.82 -14.92
C LEU A 713 -32.51 -1.59 -16.43
N THR A 714 -33.45 -0.77 -16.89
CA THR A 714 -33.60 -0.35 -18.28
C THR A 714 -34.19 1.07 -18.37
N GLY A 715 -34.51 1.56 -19.57
CA GLY A 715 -35.26 2.82 -19.75
C GLY A 715 -34.43 4.12 -19.72
N ILE A 716 -33.12 4.04 -19.90
CA ILE A 716 -32.23 5.22 -19.96
C ILE A 716 -32.59 6.12 -21.16
N ASP A 717 -32.69 7.43 -20.93
CA ASP A 717 -33.05 8.48 -21.91
C ASP A 717 -34.38 8.26 -22.65
N LEU A 718 -35.28 7.44 -22.09
CA LEU A 718 -36.59 7.17 -22.69
C LEU A 718 -37.55 8.40 -22.63
N ILE A 719 -37.23 9.43 -21.86
CA ILE A 719 -38.10 10.59 -21.61
C ILE A 719 -37.42 11.87 -22.04
N THR A 720 -38.10 12.65 -22.88
CA THR A 720 -37.69 14.00 -23.29
C THR A 720 -38.60 15.05 -22.67
N LEU A 721 -38.02 16.21 -22.32
CA LEU A 721 -38.71 17.39 -21.79
C LEU A 721 -38.55 18.57 -22.77
N ASN A 722 -39.50 19.51 -22.74
CA ASN A 722 -39.32 20.80 -23.41
C ASN A 722 -38.45 21.74 -22.55
N GLU A 723 -38.61 21.71 -21.23
CA GLU A 723 -37.91 22.60 -20.31
C GLU A 723 -36.61 22.01 -19.73
N THR A 724 -35.67 22.89 -19.38
CA THR A 724 -34.38 22.54 -18.75
C THR A 724 -34.58 22.29 -17.24
N MET A 725 -35.19 21.15 -16.89
CA MET A 725 -35.45 20.80 -15.48
C MET A 725 -34.44 19.84 -14.84
N GLY A 726 -33.64 19.15 -15.66
CA GLY A 726 -32.61 18.22 -15.20
C GLY A 726 -31.29 18.92 -14.81
N LEU A 727 -30.28 18.13 -14.46
CA LEU A 727 -28.96 18.62 -14.11
C LEU A 727 -28.28 19.26 -15.34
N SER A 728 -28.00 20.57 -15.26
CA SER A 728 -27.34 21.32 -16.31
C SER A 728 -25.81 21.12 -16.26
N MET A 729 -25.23 20.73 -17.40
CA MET A 729 -23.77 20.68 -17.56
C MET A 729 -23.11 22.06 -17.41
N ALA A 730 -23.82 23.14 -17.72
CA ALA A 730 -23.29 24.49 -17.51
C ALA A 730 -23.16 24.82 -16.01
N ASP A 731 -24.12 24.37 -15.19
CA ASP A 731 -24.11 24.62 -13.75
C ASP A 731 -23.09 23.75 -13.02
N THR A 732 -22.78 22.56 -13.53
CA THR A 732 -21.70 21.72 -13.00
C THR A 732 -20.32 22.24 -13.39
N LEU A 733 -20.15 22.79 -14.59
CA LEU A 733 -18.89 23.37 -15.05
C LEU A 733 -18.63 24.82 -14.56
N ASN A 734 -19.63 25.46 -13.95
CA ASN A 734 -19.49 26.80 -13.37
C ASN A 734 -18.47 26.80 -12.21
N PRO A 735 -17.39 27.61 -12.27
CA PRO A 735 -16.40 27.69 -11.20
C PRO A 735 -16.98 28.08 -9.83
N MET A 736 -18.07 28.85 -9.79
CA MET A 736 -18.75 29.21 -8.54
C MET A 736 -19.43 28.01 -7.88
N SER A 737 -19.95 27.05 -8.66
CA SER A 737 -20.52 25.81 -8.13
C SER A 737 -19.44 24.95 -7.46
N ALA A 738 -18.26 24.86 -8.07
CA ALA A 738 -17.11 24.19 -7.48
C ALA A 738 -16.62 24.91 -6.21
N LEU A 739 -16.56 26.25 -6.23
CA LEU A 739 -16.16 27.04 -5.07
C LEU A 739 -17.13 26.88 -3.89
N ASN A 740 -18.44 26.92 -4.15
CA ASN A 740 -19.47 26.69 -3.13
C ASN A 740 -19.36 25.30 -2.52
N TYR A 741 -19.08 24.28 -3.33
CA TYR A 741 -18.81 22.93 -2.84
C TYR A 741 -17.58 22.87 -1.91
N PHE A 742 -16.46 23.48 -2.30
CA PHE A 742 -15.23 23.43 -1.48
C PHE A 742 -15.30 24.30 -0.20
N LEU A 743 -16.07 25.38 -0.20
CA LEU A 743 -16.23 26.27 0.96
C LEU A 743 -17.35 25.84 1.92
N PHE A 744 -18.48 25.35 1.41
CA PHE A 744 -19.71 25.13 2.18
C PHE A 744 -20.26 23.69 2.09
N GLY A 745 -19.68 22.86 1.23
CA GLY A 745 -20.15 21.49 1.01
C GLY A 745 -21.57 21.45 0.47
N ASP A 746 -21.88 22.32 -0.50
CA ASP A 746 -23.24 22.54 -1.04
C ASP A 746 -23.22 22.74 -2.57
N GLY A 747 -24.39 22.72 -3.20
CA GLY A 747 -24.57 22.90 -4.65
C GLY A 747 -24.51 21.58 -5.46
N PRO A 748 -24.57 21.67 -6.80
CA PRO A 748 -24.78 20.50 -7.68
C PRO A 748 -23.66 19.46 -7.63
N TRP A 749 -22.46 19.83 -7.15
CA TRP A 749 -21.34 18.91 -6.95
C TRP A 749 -21.60 17.89 -5.82
N THR A 750 -22.56 18.17 -4.92
CA THR A 750 -23.05 17.22 -3.91
C THR A 750 -24.06 16.20 -4.46
N SER A 751 -24.52 16.35 -5.71
CA SER A 751 -25.51 15.46 -6.32
C SER A 751 -25.01 14.02 -6.41
N THR A 752 -25.84 13.09 -5.98
CA THR A 752 -25.61 11.64 -6.08
C THR A 752 -26.12 11.04 -7.39
N GLY A 753 -26.66 11.86 -8.29
CA GLY A 753 -27.21 11.43 -9.58
C GLY A 753 -28.60 10.78 -9.52
N VAL A 754 -29.20 10.60 -8.34
CA VAL A 754 -30.56 10.04 -8.19
C VAL A 754 -31.35 10.91 -7.22
N GLU A 755 -32.54 11.37 -7.63
CA GLU A 755 -33.34 12.35 -6.88
C GLU A 755 -34.65 11.81 -6.31
N ILE A 756 -35.16 10.69 -6.85
CA ILE A 756 -36.29 9.97 -6.29
C ILE A 756 -35.97 8.47 -6.33
N LEU A 757 -36.29 7.80 -5.23
CA LEU A 757 -36.44 6.36 -5.17
C LEU A 757 -37.87 6.03 -4.76
N GLY A 758 -38.44 4.98 -5.34
CA GLY A 758 -39.64 4.37 -4.80
C GLY A 758 -39.79 2.91 -5.16
N THR A 759 -40.64 2.18 -4.45
CA THR A 759 -40.92 0.76 -4.72
C THR A 759 -42.39 0.56 -5.05
N LEU A 760 -42.67 -0.44 -5.89
CA LEU A 760 -44.01 -0.87 -6.24
C LEU A 760 -44.05 -2.38 -6.51
N HIS A 761 -45.27 -2.91 -6.57
CA HIS A 761 -45.54 -4.27 -7.01
C HIS A 761 -45.92 -4.29 -8.49
N SER A 762 -45.37 -5.25 -9.23
CA SER A 762 -45.88 -5.66 -10.54
C SER A 762 -47.36 -6.05 -10.45
N SER A 763 -48.05 -6.01 -11.59
CA SER A 763 -49.45 -6.42 -11.71
C SER A 763 -49.67 -7.86 -11.24
N PHE A 764 -48.68 -8.73 -11.43
CA PHE A 764 -48.67 -10.13 -11.02
C PHE A 764 -48.47 -10.34 -9.51
N LYS A 765 -47.76 -9.44 -8.81
CA LYS A 765 -47.50 -9.56 -7.35
C LYS A 765 -48.41 -8.77 -6.43
N LYS A 766 -49.15 -7.79 -6.95
CA LYS A 766 -49.97 -6.84 -6.17
C LYS A 766 -50.92 -7.47 -5.13
N ASN A 767 -51.36 -8.71 -5.33
CA ASN A 767 -52.25 -9.45 -4.42
C ASN A 767 -51.63 -10.74 -3.84
N THR A 768 -50.36 -11.04 -4.10
CA THR A 768 -49.71 -12.32 -3.73
C THR A 768 -48.51 -12.17 -2.80
N SER A 769 -47.91 -10.98 -2.73
CA SER A 769 -46.77 -10.69 -1.86
C SER A 769 -46.82 -9.26 -1.31
N ASN A 770 -46.50 -9.09 -0.03
CA ASN A 770 -46.28 -7.77 0.56
C ASN A 770 -44.90 -7.19 0.20
N VAL A 771 -43.96 -8.02 -0.28
CA VAL A 771 -42.63 -7.60 -0.73
C VAL A 771 -42.71 -7.03 -2.17
N PRO A 772 -42.26 -5.78 -2.41
CA PRO A 772 -42.25 -5.19 -3.74
C PRO A 772 -41.14 -5.79 -4.62
N ASP A 773 -41.38 -5.86 -5.92
CA ASP A 773 -40.49 -6.47 -6.91
C ASP A 773 -39.94 -5.50 -7.96
N LEU A 774 -40.44 -4.26 -7.96
CA LEU A 774 -39.92 -3.16 -8.75
C LEU A 774 -39.47 -2.00 -7.86
N GLN A 775 -38.34 -1.40 -8.22
CA GLN A 775 -37.92 -0.08 -7.76
C GLN A 775 -37.88 0.88 -8.95
N ILE A 776 -38.28 2.13 -8.73
CA ILE A 776 -38.10 3.23 -9.69
C ILE A 776 -36.95 4.10 -9.20
N MET A 777 -35.99 4.35 -10.09
CA MET A 777 -34.89 5.29 -9.88
C MET A 777 -35.03 6.47 -10.84
N VAL A 778 -35.14 7.69 -10.30
CA VAL A 778 -35.19 8.92 -11.09
C VAL A 778 -33.82 9.58 -11.11
N MET A 779 -33.24 9.70 -12.29
CA MET A 779 -31.96 10.36 -12.54
C MET A 779 -32.20 11.66 -13.34
N PRO A 780 -31.73 12.82 -12.85
CA PRO A 780 -31.97 14.12 -13.46
C PRO A 780 -31.06 14.40 -14.67
N LEU A 781 -30.24 13.43 -15.10
CA LEU A 781 -29.29 13.55 -16.19
C LEU A 781 -29.40 12.33 -17.10
N GLY A 782 -29.59 12.57 -18.40
CA GLY A 782 -29.54 11.53 -19.42
C GLY A 782 -28.13 11.22 -19.94
N LEU A 783 -27.94 10.02 -20.46
CA LEU A 783 -26.70 9.53 -21.10
C LEU A 783 -26.30 10.36 -22.32
N SER A 784 -27.24 10.90 -23.07
CA SER A 784 -26.92 11.73 -24.25
C SER A 784 -26.33 13.10 -23.90
N ARG A 785 -26.48 13.56 -22.65
CA ARG A 785 -26.16 14.92 -22.20
C ARG A 785 -24.67 15.23 -22.07
N ASP A 786 -23.81 14.21 -22.02
CA ASP A 786 -22.35 14.37 -21.99
C ASP A 786 -21.69 14.16 -23.37
N HIS A 787 -22.51 14.08 -24.43
CA HIS A 787 -22.09 13.76 -25.80
C HIS A 787 -21.32 12.43 -25.94
N GLY A 788 -21.52 11.48 -25.01
CA GLY A 788 -20.93 10.15 -25.04
C GLY A 788 -19.47 10.10 -24.58
N ILE A 789 -18.99 11.13 -23.89
CA ILE A 789 -17.60 11.26 -23.46
C ILE A 789 -17.28 10.31 -22.29
N VAL A 790 -18.19 10.19 -21.33
CA VAL A 790 -18.08 9.46 -20.05
C VAL A 790 -19.16 8.38 -19.95
N LEU A 791 -20.44 8.75 -19.98
CA LEU A 791 -21.59 7.89 -19.65
C LEU A 791 -21.75 6.71 -20.62
N LYS A 792 -21.56 6.96 -21.92
CA LYS A 792 -21.49 5.90 -22.95
C LYS A 792 -20.45 4.83 -22.62
N LYS A 793 -19.24 5.25 -22.18
CA LYS A 793 -18.12 4.35 -21.87
C LYS A 793 -18.31 3.62 -20.55
N ALA A 794 -18.88 4.31 -19.55
CA ALA A 794 -19.25 3.75 -18.26
C ALA A 794 -20.24 2.59 -18.42
N LEU A 795 -21.37 2.83 -19.12
CA LEU A 795 -22.40 1.81 -19.35
C LEU A 795 -22.04 0.79 -20.45
N GLY A 796 -21.01 1.04 -21.24
CA GLY A 796 -20.58 0.15 -22.32
C GLY A 796 -21.52 0.11 -23.53
N ILE A 797 -22.25 1.19 -23.81
CA ILE A 797 -23.13 1.30 -24.99
C ILE A 797 -22.30 1.22 -26.27
N SER A 798 -22.74 0.40 -27.24
CA SER A 798 -22.06 0.26 -28.53
C SER A 798 -22.10 1.54 -29.37
N ASP A 799 -21.15 1.70 -30.31
CA ASP A 799 -21.11 2.86 -31.20
C ASP A 799 -22.36 2.95 -32.10
N LYS A 800 -22.85 1.80 -32.60
CA LYS A 800 -24.09 1.69 -33.37
C LYS A 800 -25.26 2.28 -32.57
N VAL A 801 -25.54 1.69 -31.40
CA VAL A 801 -26.67 2.09 -30.54
C VAL A 801 -26.55 3.54 -30.08
N TYR A 802 -25.35 3.99 -29.74
CA TYR A 802 -25.15 5.38 -29.37
C TYR A 802 -25.47 6.34 -30.53
N ASN A 803 -24.92 6.09 -31.72
CA ASN A 803 -25.10 6.99 -32.87
C ASN A 803 -26.53 6.98 -33.40
N GLU A 804 -27.19 5.81 -33.40
CA GLU A 804 -28.55 5.65 -33.91
C GLU A 804 -29.61 6.12 -32.91
N TYR A 805 -29.49 5.77 -31.62
CA TYR A 805 -30.54 6.04 -30.62
C TYR A 805 -30.27 7.27 -29.75
N PHE A 806 -29.08 7.36 -29.14
CA PHE A 806 -28.80 8.37 -28.08
C PHE A 806 -28.25 9.69 -28.62
N ALA A 807 -27.42 9.70 -29.66
CA ALA A 807 -26.84 10.91 -30.23
C ALA A 807 -27.89 11.93 -30.73
N PRO A 808 -29.03 11.53 -31.35
CA PRO A 808 -30.12 12.45 -31.67
C PRO A 808 -30.75 13.16 -30.47
N LEU A 809 -30.56 12.66 -29.24
CA LEU A 809 -31.08 13.24 -28.01
C LEU A 809 -30.14 14.27 -27.37
N ALA A 810 -28.89 14.39 -27.82
CA ALA A 810 -27.88 15.25 -27.17
C ALA A 810 -28.32 16.75 -27.06
N TYR A 811 -29.11 17.22 -28.03
CA TYR A 811 -29.67 18.58 -28.08
C TYR A 811 -31.05 18.72 -27.42
N LYS A 812 -31.63 17.64 -26.90
CA LYS A 812 -32.88 17.66 -26.12
C LYS A 812 -32.58 17.63 -24.62
N ASN A 813 -33.56 18.06 -23.83
CA ASN A 813 -33.54 17.82 -22.39
C ASN A 813 -34.03 16.39 -22.15
N THR A 814 -33.14 15.51 -21.68
CA THR A 814 -33.46 14.12 -21.33
C THR A 814 -33.33 13.89 -19.84
N ILE A 815 -34.22 13.05 -19.33
CA ILE A 815 -34.20 12.52 -17.96
C ILE A 815 -34.34 11.01 -18.04
N THR A 816 -34.03 10.31 -16.94
CA THR A 816 -34.31 8.88 -16.84
C THR A 816 -35.20 8.60 -15.64
N ILE A 817 -36.29 7.85 -15.87
CA ILE A 817 -37.08 7.19 -14.84
C ILE A 817 -36.93 5.69 -15.11
N ALA A 818 -35.96 5.04 -14.46
CA ALA A 818 -35.58 3.66 -14.73
C ALA A 818 -36.34 2.70 -13.79
N PRO A 819 -37.06 1.70 -14.33
CA PRO A 819 -37.49 0.55 -13.54
C PRO A 819 -36.29 -0.39 -13.29
N VAL A 820 -36.21 -0.88 -12.06
CA VAL A 820 -35.19 -1.79 -11.55
C VAL A 820 -35.89 -3.05 -11.03
N LEU A 821 -35.46 -4.21 -11.51
CA LEU A 821 -35.91 -5.52 -11.05
C LEU A 821 -35.26 -5.85 -9.71
N LEU A 822 -36.06 -5.98 -8.64
CA LEU A 822 -35.57 -6.22 -7.27
C LEU A 822 -35.36 -7.70 -6.94
N HIS A 823 -36.20 -8.60 -7.48
CA HIS A 823 -36.19 -10.02 -7.12
C HIS A 823 -36.06 -10.91 -8.36
N PRO A 824 -34.91 -10.86 -9.06
CA PRO A 824 -34.69 -11.60 -10.29
C PRO A 824 -34.81 -13.12 -10.09
N LYS A 825 -35.31 -13.80 -11.12
CA LYS A 825 -35.40 -15.26 -11.22
C LYS A 825 -34.27 -15.86 -12.05
N SER A 826 -33.70 -15.09 -12.96
CA SER A 826 -32.43 -15.38 -13.63
C SER A 826 -31.30 -15.49 -12.60
N MET A 827 -30.52 -16.57 -12.67
CA MET A 827 -29.40 -16.83 -11.75
C MET A 827 -28.18 -17.30 -12.55
N GLY A 828 -27.04 -16.67 -12.27
CA GLY A 828 -25.78 -16.88 -12.97
C GLY A 828 -24.73 -17.63 -12.15
N GLU A 829 -23.49 -17.53 -12.60
CA GLU A 829 -22.31 -18.07 -11.93
C GLU A 829 -21.02 -17.26 -12.17
N VAL A 830 -20.05 -17.40 -11.26
CA VAL A 830 -18.66 -16.95 -11.38
C VAL A 830 -17.76 -18.18 -11.41
N LYS A 831 -16.94 -18.32 -12.45
CA LYS A 831 -15.98 -19.42 -12.65
C LYS A 831 -14.55 -18.88 -12.74
N LEU A 832 -13.57 -19.70 -12.40
CA LEU A 832 -12.19 -19.41 -12.73
C LEU A 832 -11.97 -19.51 -14.24
N ARG A 833 -11.17 -18.60 -14.79
CA ARG A 833 -10.70 -18.67 -16.18
C ARG A 833 -9.45 -19.54 -16.31
N SER A 834 -8.59 -19.48 -15.31
CA SER A 834 -7.30 -20.16 -15.22
C SER A 834 -6.92 -20.32 -13.74
N THR A 835 -5.75 -20.91 -13.48
CA THR A 835 -5.14 -20.97 -12.15
C THR A 835 -4.36 -19.71 -11.77
N ASP A 836 -4.24 -18.71 -12.65
CA ASP A 836 -3.53 -17.47 -12.35
C ASP A 836 -4.41 -16.56 -11.45
N PRO A 837 -3.94 -16.17 -10.24
CA PRO A 837 -4.70 -15.30 -9.35
C PRO A 837 -4.91 -13.88 -9.90
N LEU A 838 -4.20 -13.46 -10.95
CA LEU A 838 -4.36 -12.16 -11.62
C LEU A 838 -5.41 -12.18 -12.74
N ASP A 839 -5.66 -13.33 -13.38
CA ASP A 839 -6.60 -13.43 -14.50
C ASP A 839 -8.04 -13.10 -14.09
N PRO A 840 -8.81 -12.30 -14.86
CA PRO A 840 -10.19 -12.00 -14.52
C PRO A 840 -11.06 -13.26 -14.63
N PRO A 841 -11.93 -13.53 -13.63
CA PRO A 841 -12.81 -14.69 -13.67
C PRO A 841 -13.81 -14.60 -14.83
N LEU A 842 -14.42 -15.73 -15.16
CA LEU A 842 -15.60 -15.77 -16.02
C LEU A 842 -16.81 -15.39 -15.17
N ILE A 843 -17.51 -14.33 -15.54
CA ILE A 843 -18.68 -13.81 -14.83
C ILE A 843 -19.86 -13.92 -15.78
N ASP A 844 -20.82 -14.80 -15.49
CA ASP A 844 -22.01 -14.98 -16.31
C ASP A 844 -23.27 -14.84 -15.45
N PRO A 845 -23.88 -13.64 -15.38
CA PRO A 845 -25.10 -13.44 -14.60
C PRO A 845 -26.34 -14.08 -15.25
N LYS A 846 -26.25 -14.58 -16.49
CA LYS A 846 -27.35 -15.22 -17.22
C LYS A 846 -28.62 -14.37 -17.23
N TYR A 847 -28.46 -13.06 -17.42
CA TYR A 847 -29.56 -12.10 -17.35
C TYR A 847 -30.68 -12.46 -18.32
N LEU A 848 -31.94 -12.31 -17.87
CA LEU A 848 -33.15 -12.55 -18.66
C LEU A 848 -33.23 -13.98 -19.23
N THR A 849 -32.75 -14.96 -18.48
CA THR A 849 -32.99 -16.39 -18.76
C THR A 849 -34.36 -16.85 -18.26
N ASN A 850 -35.02 -16.06 -17.42
CA ASN A 850 -36.42 -16.24 -17.01
C ASN A 850 -37.30 -15.13 -17.61
N GLU A 851 -38.46 -15.49 -18.16
CA GLU A 851 -39.40 -14.56 -18.80
C GLU A 851 -40.13 -13.66 -17.78
N ASP A 852 -40.32 -14.10 -16.53
CA ASP A 852 -40.94 -13.30 -15.46
C ASP A 852 -40.14 -12.01 -15.20
N ASP A 853 -38.81 -12.07 -15.36
CA ASP A 853 -37.92 -10.91 -15.18
C ASP A 853 -38.19 -9.84 -16.25
N ILE A 854 -38.46 -10.27 -17.48
CA ILE A 854 -38.81 -9.39 -18.60
C ILE A 854 -40.21 -8.82 -18.36
N ALA A 855 -41.20 -9.66 -18.06
CA ALA A 855 -42.57 -9.23 -17.78
C ALA A 855 -42.65 -8.20 -16.63
N THR A 856 -41.87 -8.39 -15.57
CA THR A 856 -41.75 -7.45 -14.45
C THR A 856 -41.17 -6.10 -14.90
N LEU A 857 -40.12 -6.09 -15.73
CA LEU A 857 -39.55 -4.86 -16.28
C LEU A 857 -40.50 -4.13 -17.25
N ILE A 858 -41.31 -4.86 -18.03
CA ILE A 858 -42.37 -4.28 -18.89
C ILE A 858 -43.42 -3.56 -18.04
N ASP A 859 -43.89 -4.18 -16.96
CA ASP A 859 -44.81 -3.52 -16.01
C ASP A 859 -44.21 -2.23 -15.43
N GLY A 860 -42.91 -2.24 -15.13
CA GLY A 860 -42.15 -1.05 -14.76
C GLY A 860 -42.20 0.05 -15.83
N LEU A 861 -41.94 -0.28 -17.09
CA LEU A 861 -42.00 0.68 -18.21
C LEU A 861 -43.44 1.21 -18.46
N GLN A 862 -44.46 0.36 -18.29
CA GLN A 862 -45.86 0.80 -18.36
C GLN A 862 -46.24 1.73 -17.20
N PHE A 863 -45.62 1.56 -16.01
CA PHE A 863 -45.76 2.52 -14.91
C PHE A 863 -45.05 3.84 -15.20
N VAL A 864 -43.84 3.81 -15.79
CA VAL A 864 -43.13 5.02 -16.25
C VAL A 864 -43.97 5.80 -17.26
N LYS A 865 -44.61 5.12 -18.23
CA LYS A 865 -45.55 5.75 -19.16
C LYS A 865 -46.68 6.50 -18.45
N LYS A 866 -47.30 5.88 -17.44
CA LYS A 866 -48.36 6.53 -16.65
C LYS A 866 -47.88 7.77 -15.91
N ILE A 867 -46.63 7.81 -15.43
CA ILE A 867 -46.03 9.01 -14.82
C ILE A 867 -45.90 10.12 -15.87
N VAL A 868 -45.36 9.82 -17.06
CA VAL A 868 -45.19 10.80 -18.14
C VAL A 868 -46.54 11.37 -18.62
N GLU A 869 -47.60 10.58 -18.55
CA GLU A 869 -48.97 10.98 -18.92
C GLU A 869 -49.71 11.82 -17.84
N THR A 870 -49.11 12.11 -16.68
CA THR A 870 -49.70 13.00 -15.65
C THR A 870 -49.71 14.46 -16.08
N ASP A 871 -50.61 15.27 -15.51
CA ASP A 871 -50.72 16.68 -15.90
C ASP A 871 -49.51 17.49 -15.40
N ALA A 872 -48.94 17.15 -14.24
CA ALA A 872 -47.65 17.67 -13.79
C ALA A 872 -46.51 17.45 -14.81
N MET A 873 -46.39 16.24 -15.36
CA MET A 873 -45.34 15.91 -16.33
C MET A 873 -45.62 16.50 -17.71
N LYS A 874 -46.88 16.52 -18.18
CA LYS A 874 -47.26 17.20 -19.42
C LYS A 874 -47.00 18.71 -19.38
N THR A 875 -47.19 19.35 -18.23
CA THR A 875 -46.94 20.80 -18.04
C THR A 875 -45.51 21.19 -18.42
N VAL A 876 -44.53 20.32 -18.15
CA VAL A 876 -43.11 20.54 -18.46
C VAL A 876 -42.69 19.98 -19.84
N GLY A 877 -43.69 19.60 -20.65
CA GLY A 877 -43.51 19.03 -21.98
C GLY A 877 -42.95 17.61 -21.99
N ALA A 878 -43.17 16.83 -20.93
CA ALA A 878 -42.67 15.45 -20.88
C ALA A 878 -43.33 14.57 -21.94
N SER A 879 -42.51 13.78 -22.63
CA SER A 879 -42.95 12.83 -23.65
C SER A 879 -42.00 11.62 -23.72
N ILE A 880 -42.55 10.47 -24.09
CA ILE A 880 -41.75 9.27 -24.38
C ILE A 880 -41.02 9.47 -25.71
N TYR A 881 -39.77 9.06 -25.79
CA TYR A 881 -39.02 9.05 -27.04
C TYR A 881 -39.44 7.87 -27.92
N GLU A 882 -40.36 8.11 -28.85
CA GLU A 882 -40.97 7.08 -29.72
C GLU A 882 -40.08 6.56 -30.85
N LYS A 883 -38.78 6.86 -30.83
CA LYS A 883 -37.84 6.24 -31.78
C LYS A 883 -37.68 4.77 -31.41
N HIS A 884 -37.77 3.87 -32.39
CA HIS A 884 -37.41 2.47 -32.21
C HIS A 884 -35.96 2.32 -31.77
N PHE A 885 -35.73 1.42 -30.82
CA PHE A 885 -34.38 0.99 -30.50
C PHE A 885 -33.78 0.19 -31.68
N PRO A 886 -32.48 0.35 -31.98
CA PRO A 886 -31.81 -0.42 -33.03
C PRO A 886 -32.04 -1.93 -32.90
N ASP A 887 -32.32 -2.57 -34.04
CA ASP A 887 -32.64 -4.00 -34.17
C ASP A 887 -34.02 -4.41 -33.58
N CYS A 888 -34.86 -3.44 -33.19
CA CYS A 888 -36.26 -3.63 -32.75
C CYS A 888 -37.30 -2.97 -33.68
N GLU A 889 -36.91 -2.51 -34.88
CA GLU A 889 -37.74 -1.72 -35.80
C GLU A 889 -38.92 -2.50 -36.40
N ASN A 890 -38.84 -3.84 -36.42
CA ASN A 890 -39.90 -4.70 -36.94
C ASN A 890 -41.11 -4.84 -35.99
N GLU A 891 -40.99 -4.40 -34.74
CA GLU A 891 -42.06 -4.48 -33.74
C GLU A 891 -42.80 -3.14 -33.59
N ASN A 892 -44.10 -3.20 -33.32
CA ASN A 892 -44.90 -2.00 -33.11
C ASN A 892 -44.48 -1.29 -31.81
N PHE A 893 -44.08 -0.02 -31.89
CA PHE A 893 -43.63 0.75 -30.72
C PHE A 893 -44.67 0.71 -29.58
N GLY A 894 -44.19 0.51 -28.35
CA GLY A 894 -45.04 0.45 -27.16
C GLY A 894 -45.80 -0.87 -26.95
N SER A 895 -45.77 -1.81 -27.90
CA SER A 895 -46.30 -3.18 -27.72
C SER A 895 -45.43 -4.02 -26.79
N THR A 896 -45.97 -5.12 -26.24
CA THR A 896 -45.23 -6.04 -25.38
C THR A 896 -43.96 -6.56 -26.07
N LYS A 897 -44.07 -7.03 -27.31
CA LYS A 897 -42.93 -7.52 -28.11
C LYS A 897 -41.84 -6.46 -28.34
N TYR A 898 -42.24 -5.21 -28.59
CA TYR A 898 -41.28 -4.11 -28.69
C TYR A 898 -40.54 -3.92 -27.37
N TRP A 899 -41.24 -3.96 -26.23
CA TRP A 899 -40.59 -3.84 -24.92
C TRP A 899 -39.74 -5.05 -24.55
N GLU A 900 -40.14 -6.27 -24.90
CA GLU A 900 -39.29 -7.47 -24.81
C GLU A 900 -37.98 -7.25 -25.58
N CYS A 901 -38.06 -6.87 -26.85
CA CYS A 901 -36.89 -6.56 -27.67
C CYS A 901 -36.02 -5.44 -27.07
N TYR A 902 -36.64 -4.33 -26.65
CA TYR A 902 -35.97 -3.19 -26.01
C TYR A 902 -35.21 -3.62 -24.75
N ILE A 903 -35.84 -4.38 -23.86
CA ILE A 903 -35.25 -4.85 -22.59
C ILE A 903 -34.07 -5.79 -22.85
N GLN A 904 -34.17 -6.69 -23.83
CA GLN A 904 -33.06 -7.57 -24.23
C GLN A 904 -31.86 -6.81 -24.81
N HIS A 905 -32.07 -5.67 -25.46
CA HIS A 905 -30.98 -4.83 -25.96
C HIS A 905 -30.40 -3.91 -24.89
N LEU A 906 -31.24 -3.23 -24.12
CA LEU A 906 -30.85 -2.27 -23.08
C LEU A 906 -31.09 -2.83 -21.66
N THR A 907 -30.44 -3.96 -21.36
CA THR A 907 -30.29 -4.48 -19.99
C THR A 907 -29.02 -3.91 -19.37
N LEU A 908 -29.13 -3.26 -18.21
CA LEU A 908 -27.99 -2.70 -17.49
C LEU A 908 -27.95 -3.22 -16.05
N THR A 909 -26.75 -3.43 -15.51
CA THR A 909 -26.56 -3.71 -14.09
C THR A 909 -26.87 -2.48 -13.24
N SER A 910 -27.37 -2.69 -12.03
CA SER A 910 -27.48 -1.66 -10.98
C SER A 910 -26.28 -1.69 -10.01
N TYR A 911 -25.25 -2.47 -10.35
CA TYR A 911 -24.02 -2.68 -9.56
C TYR A 911 -24.26 -3.35 -8.20
N HIS A 912 -25.14 -4.34 -8.15
CA HIS A 912 -25.53 -5.07 -6.94
C HIS A 912 -25.28 -6.61 -7.00
N PRO A 913 -24.14 -7.10 -7.53
CA PRO A 913 -23.88 -8.55 -7.59
C PRO A 913 -23.75 -9.17 -6.21
N ALA A 914 -24.36 -10.35 -6.03
CA ALA A 914 -24.52 -11.04 -4.75
C ALA A 914 -24.64 -12.58 -4.94
N GLY A 915 -24.70 -13.32 -3.83
CA GLY A 915 -25.15 -14.73 -3.78
C GLY A 915 -24.11 -15.82 -4.03
N THR A 916 -22.92 -15.48 -4.54
CA THR A 916 -21.88 -16.43 -4.99
C THR A 916 -21.21 -17.28 -3.89
N CYS A 917 -21.47 -17.03 -2.61
CA CYS A 917 -21.03 -17.81 -1.45
C CYS A 917 -22.17 -17.94 -0.44
N ARG A 918 -23.38 -18.21 -0.94
CA ARG A 918 -24.67 -18.16 -0.21
C ARG A 918 -24.68 -18.81 1.18
N VAL A 919 -25.30 -18.14 2.15
CA VAL A 919 -25.67 -18.75 3.45
C VAL A 919 -26.62 -19.92 3.18
N GLY A 920 -26.33 -21.08 3.78
CA GLY A 920 -27.08 -22.33 3.59
C GLY A 920 -26.44 -23.29 2.58
N ASP A 921 -25.64 -22.78 1.64
CA ASP A 921 -25.00 -23.59 0.60
C ASP A 921 -23.48 -23.67 0.77
N VAL A 922 -22.82 -22.51 0.96
CA VAL A 922 -21.36 -22.39 1.03
C VAL A 922 -20.89 -22.02 2.44
N VAL A 923 -21.67 -21.20 3.15
CA VAL A 923 -21.42 -20.84 4.55
C VAL A 923 -22.61 -21.14 5.44
N ASP A 924 -22.34 -21.41 6.72
CA ASP A 924 -23.38 -21.53 7.75
C ASP A 924 -23.94 -20.15 8.20
N ARG A 925 -24.91 -20.17 9.12
CA ARG A 925 -25.52 -18.94 9.70
C ARG A 925 -24.56 -18.09 10.55
N ASN A 926 -23.37 -18.61 10.85
CA ASN A 926 -22.26 -17.91 11.50
C ASN A 926 -21.18 -17.50 10.49
N PHE A 927 -21.49 -17.54 9.18
CA PHE A 927 -20.63 -17.16 8.06
C PHE A 927 -19.38 -18.04 7.90
N ARG A 928 -19.33 -19.21 8.54
CA ARG A 928 -18.22 -20.15 8.46
C ARG A 928 -18.38 -21.02 7.21
N VAL A 929 -17.30 -21.16 6.43
CA VAL A 929 -17.30 -22.01 5.22
C VAL A 929 -17.49 -23.48 5.60
N TYR A 930 -18.42 -24.16 4.93
CA TYR A 930 -18.78 -25.54 5.28
C TYR A 930 -17.59 -26.50 5.22
N GLY A 931 -17.47 -27.35 6.24
CA GLY A 931 -16.38 -28.32 6.37
C GLY A 931 -14.99 -27.72 6.65
N MET A 932 -14.87 -26.40 6.80
CA MET A 932 -13.61 -25.70 7.09
C MET A 932 -13.59 -25.18 8.52
N THR A 933 -12.41 -25.06 9.13
CA THR A 933 -12.19 -24.46 10.46
C THR A 933 -11.42 -23.15 10.30
N ASN A 934 -11.79 -22.14 11.08
CA ASN A 934 -11.19 -20.80 11.07
C ASN A 934 -11.22 -20.08 9.70
N LEU A 935 -12.19 -20.42 8.84
CA LEU A 935 -12.43 -19.77 7.55
C LEU A 935 -13.87 -19.28 7.45
N TYR A 936 -14.03 -18.01 7.14
CA TYR A 936 -15.32 -17.31 7.05
C TYR A 936 -15.39 -16.50 5.76
N ALA A 937 -16.60 -16.27 5.23
CA ALA A 937 -16.85 -15.33 4.16
C ALA A 937 -17.96 -14.37 4.59
N ILE A 938 -17.73 -13.06 4.53
CA ILE A 938 -18.68 -12.03 4.99
C ILE A 938 -18.59 -10.81 4.06
N ASP A 939 -19.42 -10.79 3.02
CA ASP A 939 -19.67 -9.67 2.10
C ASP A 939 -20.96 -9.96 1.29
N ALA A 940 -21.20 -9.26 0.17
CA ALA A 940 -22.37 -9.48 -0.69
C ALA A 940 -22.50 -10.91 -1.26
N SER A 941 -21.42 -11.68 -1.35
CA SER A 941 -21.44 -13.08 -1.80
C SER A 941 -22.35 -13.97 -0.94
N VAL A 942 -22.56 -13.67 0.34
CA VAL A 942 -23.32 -14.56 1.23
C VAL A 942 -24.84 -14.36 1.22
N LEU A 943 -25.31 -13.29 0.57
CA LEU A 943 -26.74 -12.92 0.50
C LEU A 943 -27.60 -14.04 -0.14
N PRO A 944 -28.63 -14.59 0.55
CA PRO A 944 -29.51 -15.63 0.00
C PRO A 944 -30.34 -15.17 -1.20
N SER A 945 -30.84 -13.95 -1.12
CA SER A 945 -31.54 -13.22 -2.19
C SER A 945 -31.10 -11.75 -2.15
N LEU A 946 -31.62 -10.93 -3.06
CA LEU A 946 -31.43 -9.49 -2.98
C LEU A 946 -32.50 -8.87 -2.06
N PRO A 947 -32.18 -7.77 -1.35
CA PRO A 947 -33.17 -6.98 -0.63
C PRO A 947 -33.93 -6.07 -1.60
N SER A 948 -35.09 -5.60 -1.18
CA SER A 948 -35.96 -4.67 -1.95
C SER A 948 -35.39 -3.24 -1.98
N GLY A 949 -34.19 -3.07 -2.55
CA GLY A 949 -33.45 -1.81 -2.69
C GLY A 949 -31.93 -2.01 -2.76
N ASN A 950 -31.17 -0.93 -2.74
CA ASN A 950 -29.70 -0.97 -2.87
C ASN A 950 -29.02 -1.78 -1.75
N ILE A 951 -28.10 -2.68 -2.10
CA ILE A 951 -27.58 -3.71 -1.17
C ILE A 951 -26.61 -3.20 -0.08
N ASN A 952 -26.09 -1.97 -0.20
CA ASN A 952 -24.99 -1.51 0.66
C ASN A 952 -25.36 -1.50 2.17
N ALA A 953 -26.60 -1.16 2.51
CA ALA A 953 -27.07 -1.22 3.90
C ALA A 953 -27.23 -2.67 4.41
N ALA A 954 -27.69 -3.58 3.57
CA ALA A 954 -27.81 -5.01 3.89
C ALA A 954 -26.44 -5.62 4.18
N VAL A 955 -25.44 -5.34 3.33
CA VAL A 955 -24.05 -5.79 3.51
C VAL A 955 -23.42 -5.24 4.80
N LEU A 956 -23.75 -4.01 5.19
CA LEU A 956 -23.32 -3.44 6.47
C LEU A 956 -23.99 -4.11 7.67
N MET A 957 -25.29 -4.38 7.59
CA MET A 957 -26.02 -5.09 8.64
C MET A 957 -25.46 -6.50 8.86
N LEU A 958 -25.11 -7.22 7.79
CA LEU A 958 -24.42 -8.50 7.85
C LEU A 958 -23.06 -8.39 8.53
N ALA A 959 -22.25 -7.39 8.17
CA ALA A 959 -20.93 -7.15 8.76
C ALA A 959 -21.01 -6.85 10.27
N GLU A 960 -21.95 -6.01 10.70
CA GLU A 960 -22.19 -5.72 12.12
C GLU A 960 -22.71 -6.95 12.89
N LYS A 961 -23.62 -7.75 12.29
CA LYS A 961 -24.04 -9.03 12.90
C LYS A 961 -22.86 -9.98 13.09
N ALA A 962 -22.06 -10.18 12.04
CA ALA A 962 -20.95 -11.11 12.09
C ALA A 962 -19.89 -10.66 13.13
N ALA A 963 -19.58 -9.36 13.18
CA ALA A 963 -18.74 -8.79 14.24
C ALA A 963 -19.27 -9.13 15.64
N HIS A 964 -20.58 -8.98 15.88
CA HIS A 964 -21.21 -9.37 17.13
C HIS A 964 -21.08 -10.88 17.42
N THR A 965 -21.29 -11.76 16.44
CA THR A 965 -21.11 -13.21 16.60
C THR A 965 -19.68 -13.58 17.01
N PHE A 966 -18.65 -12.90 16.52
CA PHE A 966 -17.27 -13.13 16.96
C PHE A 966 -17.05 -12.79 18.45
N LYS A 967 -17.72 -11.77 19.00
CA LYS A 967 -17.63 -11.42 20.43
C LYS A 967 -18.08 -12.56 21.34
N TRP A 968 -19.17 -13.26 21.00
CA TRP A 968 -19.76 -14.31 21.84
C TRP A 968 -18.94 -15.60 21.90
N ASN A 969 -18.05 -15.83 20.93
CA ASN A 969 -17.12 -16.97 20.96
C ASN A 969 -15.92 -16.75 21.91
N VAL A 970 -15.68 -15.52 22.36
CA VAL A 970 -14.76 -15.24 23.46
C VAL A 970 -15.47 -15.55 24.77
N LYS A 971 -15.15 -16.68 25.40
CA LYS A 971 -15.73 -17.08 26.69
C LYS A 971 -15.58 -15.98 27.74
N LEU A 972 -16.67 -15.27 28.03
CA LEU A 972 -16.83 -14.56 29.29
C LEU A 972 -16.87 -15.60 30.41
N ASN A 973 -15.84 -15.65 31.24
CA ASN A 973 -15.93 -16.29 32.55
C ASN A 973 -16.83 -15.41 33.42
N ILE A 974 -18.15 -15.66 33.37
CA ILE A 974 -19.13 -14.96 34.19
C ILE A 974 -19.05 -15.50 35.62
N SER A 975 -18.09 -14.99 36.38
CA SER A 975 -18.09 -15.02 37.83
C SER A 975 -18.44 -13.63 38.39
N ASP A 976 -19.56 -13.08 37.93
CA ASP A 976 -20.39 -12.17 38.73
C ASP A 976 -21.72 -11.88 38.01
N ALA A 977 -22.82 -12.33 38.62
CA ALA A 977 -24.17 -12.07 38.11
C ALA A 977 -24.62 -10.66 38.49
N LYS A 978 -24.23 -9.66 37.70
CA LYS A 978 -24.94 -8.37 37.62
C LYS A 978 -25.35 -8.13 36.17
N CYS A 979 -26.66 -8.06 35.97
CA CYS A 979 -27.28 -8.00 34.64
C CYS A 979 -26.68 -6.88 33.79
N TYR A 980 -26.12 -7.24 32.63
CA TYR A 980 -25.81 -6.29 31.58
C TYR A 980 -27.12 -5.60 31.15
N LYS A 981 -27.24 -4.30 31.42
CA LYS A 981 -28.17 -3.46 30.66
C LYS A 981 -27.59 -3.26 29.25
N PRO A 982 -28.39 -3.34 28.17
CA PRO A 982 -27.92 -3.04 26.83
C PRO A 982 -27.42 -1.58 26.76
N TYR A 983 -26.39 -1.34 25.95
CA TYR A 983 -25.72 -0.06 25.84
C TYR A 983 -26.66 1.06 25.36
N THR A 984 -27.06 1.95 26.28
CA THR A 984 -27.66 3.24 25.97
C THR A 984 -26.59 4.32 25.99
N TYR A 985 -26.26 4.90 24.83
CA TYR A 985 -25.34 6.04 24.72
C TYR A 985 -26.10 7.31 24.34
N TYR A 986 -26.80 7.88 25.31
CA TYR A 986 -27.29 9.26 25.25
C TYR A 986 -27.02 9.92 26.59
N ASP A 987 -26.12 10.89 26.59
CA ASP A 987 -26.21 12.01 27.51
C ASP A 987 -25.54 13.24 26.90
N LYS A 988 -26.19 14.41 27.07
CA LYS A 988 -25.79 15.73 26.56
C LYS A 988 -25.78 15.91 25.03
N PHE A 989 -26.92 16.35 24.50
CA PHE A 989 -27.09 17.76 24.08
C PHE A 989 -28.59 18.08 24.01
N SER A 990 -29.11 18.64 25.10
CA SER A 990 -30.44 19.23 25.19
C SER A 990 -30.35 20.55 25.97
N GLN A 991 -30.03 21.61 25.24
CA GLN A 991 -30.28 23.03 25.57
C GLN A 991 -30.25 23.82 24.27
#